data_AF-E9RSZ8-F1
#
_entry.id   AF-E9RSZ8-F1
#
_cell.length_a   1.000
_cell.length_b   1.000
_cell.length_c   1.000
_cell.angle_alpha   90.00
_cell.angle_beta   90.00
_cell.angle_gamma   90.00
#
_symmetry.space_group_name_H-M   'P 1'
#
loop_
_entity.id
_entity.type
_entity.pdbx_description
1 polymer ?
#
loop_
_entity_poly.entity_id
_entity_poly.type
_entity_poly.pdbx_seq_one_letter_code
_entity_poly.pdbx_strand_id
1 'polypeptide(L)'
;MKNKIKHFSEGDFRAIQPKIRLPETKIIMKIGEGEVYHGEFLIENEEEGDVRGLVYASSFRMHCSEQGFEGHQVKIHFTYDASGMLPGQIEKGYFTIVCSGGEFELPFTAIIEKPYVMTSVGKVQDMESFRRLAEKDYLEAARLFRSRDFYQILKYEEKRWSNLYSNMRKWSLDEQGLEEFLVGTKQKERIFLTLSEEAESFFNLQTSKKEAIRITKNTWGYMEVAVEVKGDFLCLVQNHFSTEDFVGNRYQLEYVIESDLLHGGKNYGEIVIRTPYETLTYTVVVSQNPAKSSDRREQAKEWIRLLSSYLQCEAGKAQKEMWIKEAKGYIQRRQQEDSDNDLYLLLQAQLAILEGRKKDAQDNLDQYSYSRFSLSKKFEMDAYYLYLTAVCRAEEAYTKKTVEDIRRMYMKNRESWQILCILVELDEIYQDKQDKLSRLEEQYQKGANSILFYLQAYRCYREQPECIKKLGAFEIRVFSFAAKYGLLSEEVALYIANLATQLKGFDKNIYQILGKAYEQYPDPMILNAVCTMLIKGSRLDGEYFVWYERAVKAGLKIAQLYESYMITIHGEKAKEPLPKSIYLYFLHGSVLDYTKLAVLYANVILHVEETSELYGQYREKMEQFALTQLEKKHITEPLRIIYKRFLNEENLTPKRREALNEICHVYEVIVQSDRMKSVIVINAEGEIANRVSVIDGKAQIHLYSKEDRIVWEGRNGIHYVESVNYESRRLFYDKHYLELCRPDPEQEEEEGYCSRPLTFEEVQDNGLEQYEHEEVFHLCSKKIREDNYAEDDFLTYLTFSLFQEEYYDKAVLTYLANYYCGPTKDMKRLWRVAREYEIQTFQLAERILTQMLFSEQMFGEAEIFLDYYYGKPYYRLKWAYLVYVCREYVTKQREIADEVMEILCMEYHHQSTIPEVCQIAVLQYYADHAWGDVQENMLLTFLRELSIRQICFPFFLQYRKDWLKELQLYDKTMVAYYAKKKGKVTFRYQLIRDGEETGEYHSEVLGPVYENVYVKSMILFEGEELRYYFVESGEMSEIRTEKAVCRKVDRQKEIGKYMRINQLIREGQKQELIENFAEEEQMSELLFPIY
;
A
#
# COMPACT_ATOMS: atom_id res chain seq x y z
N MET A 1 -51.07 -25.20 9.01
CA MET A 1 -51.53 -25.82 7.74
C MET A 1 -52.59 -26.91 7.93
N LYS A 2 -52.31 -28.04 8.62
CA LYS A 2 -53.23 -29.20 8.73
C LYS A 2 -54.65 -28.89 9.23
N ASN A 3 -54.82 -27.95 10.16
CA ASN A 3 -56.14 -27.54 10.64
C ASN A 3 -56.97 -26.86 9.53
N LYS A 4 -56.39 -25.94 8.76
CA LYS A 4 -57.07 -25.27 7.63
C LYS A 4 -57.48 -26.27 6.55
N ILE A 5 -56.62 -27.24 6.23
CA ILE A 5 -56.92 -28.35 5.31
C ILE A 5 -58.07 -29.21 5.84
N LYS A 6 -58.11 -29.49 7.15
CA LYS A 6 -59.23 -30.21 7.76
C LYS A 6 -60.56 -29.44 7.59
N HIS A 7 -60.59 -28.15 7.90
CA HIS A 7 -61.78 -27.32 7.70
C HIS A 7 -62.24 -27.30 6.25
N PHE A 8 -61.31 -27.13 5.29
CA PHE A 8 -61.63 -27.15 3.87
C PHE A 8 -62.16 -28.51 3.40
N SER A 9 -61.62 -29.62 3.91
CA SER A 9 -62.13 -30.97 3.59
C SER A 9 -63.56 -31.21 4.09
N GLU A 10 -63.97 -30.50 5.14
CA GLU A 10 -65.31 -30.56 5.74
C GLU A 10 -66.28 -29.52 5.12
N GLY A 11 -65.82 -28.68 4.19
CA GLY A 11 -66.62 -27.61 3.59
C GLY A 11 -66.73 -26.33 4.43
N ASP A 12 -65.92 -26.18 5.47
CA ASP A 12 -65.93 -25.02 6.35
C ASP A 12 -64.93 -23.94 5.89
N PHE A 13 -65.45 -22.88 5.27
CA PHE A 13 -64.70 -21.72 4.77
C PHE A 13 -64.98 -20.44 5.56
N ARG A 14 -65.39 -20.55 6.83
CA ARG A 14 -65.78 -19.40 7.66
C ARG A 14 -64.62 -18.53 8.12
N ALA A 15 -63.39 -19.05 8.10
CA ALA A 15 -62.20 -18.29 8.48
C ALA A 15 -62.00 -17.09 7.53
N ILE A 16 -61.83 -15.90 8.09
CA ILE A 16 -61.52 -14.69 7.32
C ILE A 16 -60.07 -14.80 6.85
N GLN A 17 -59.83 -14.52 5.56
CA GLN A 17 -58.49 -14.48 5.01
C GLN A 17 -57.80 -13.21 5.54
N PRO A 18 -56.68 -13.33 6.28
CA PRO A 18 -56.03 -12.16 6.86
C PRO A 18 -55.41 -11.28 5.78
N LYS A 19 -55.44 -9.96 6.01
CA LYS A 19 -54.85 -8.97 5.11
C LYS A 19 -53.46 -8.60 5.60
N ILE A 20 -52.45 -9.16 4.97
CA ILE A 20 -51.05 -9.04 5.40
C ILE A 20 -50.46 -7.70 4.96
N ARG A 21 -49.76 -7.04 5.89
CA ARG A 21 -48.92 -5.88 5.64
C ARG A 21 -47.48 -6.18 6.05
N LEU A 22 -46.55 -5.92 5.14
CA LEU A 22 -45.11 -5.92 5.40
C LEU A 22 -44.66 -4.44 5.46
N PRO A 23 -44.29 -3.91 6.63
CA PRO A 23 -43.80 -2.53 6.74
C PRO A 23 -42.50 -2.31 5.96
N GLU A 24 -41.67 -3.35 5.87
CA GLU A 24 -40.42 -3.36 5.13
C GLU A 24 -40.66 -3.91 3.73
N THR A 25 -40.19 -3.18 2.71
CA THR A 25 -40.28 -3.60 1.30
C THR A 25 -38.98 -4.18 0.77
N LYS A 26 -37.86 -3.93 1.47
CA LYS A 26 -36.53 -4.45 1.14
C LYS A 26 -35.62 -4.39 2.37
N ILE A 27 -34.83 -5.43 2.58
CA ILE A 27 -33.77 -5.47 3.60
C ILE A 27 -32.41 -5.18 2.95
N ILE A 28 -31.63 -4.26 3.51
CA ILE A 28 -30.26 -3.97 3.06
C ILE A 28 -29.31 -4.16 4.23
N MET A 29 -28.39 -5.12 4.11
CA MET A 29 -27.41 -5.46 5.14
C MET A 29 -26.02 -5.03 4.68
N LYS A 30 -25.25 -4.43 5.58
CA LYS A 30 -23.85 -4.07 5.38
C LYS A 30 -23.04 -4.80 6.42
N ILE A 31 -22.16 -5.70 5.99
CA ILE A 31 -21.58 -6.74 6.85
C ILE A 31 -20.07 -6.72 6.64
N GLY A 32 -19.27 -6.80 7.72
CA GLY A 32 -17.84 -7.00 7.59
C GLY A 32 -17.52 -8.39 7.04
N GLU A 33 -16.37 -8.52 6.37
CA GLU A 33 -15.86 -9.83 5.92
C GLU A 33 -15.81 -10.84 7.09
N GLY A 34 -16.50 -11.97 6.94
CA GLY A 34 -16.52 -13.03 7.94
C GLY A 34 -17.34 -12.73 9.21
N GLU A 35 -18.12 -11.65 9.23
CA GLU A 35 -19.02 -11.34 10.33
C GLU A 35 -20.42 -11.94 10.12
N VAL A 36 -21.12 -12.22 11.23
CA VAL A 36 -22.52 -12.66 11.21
C VAL A 36 -23.43 -11.48 11.51
N TYR A 37 -24.27 -11.10 10.56
CA TYR A 37 -25.26 -10.05 10.73
C TYR A 37 -26.52 -10.59 11.40
N HIS A 38 -27.11 -9.83 12.31
CA HIS A 38 -28.36 -10.17 12.99
C HIS A 38 -29.41 -9.11 12.65
N GLY A 39 -30.58 -9.53 12.18
CA GLY A 39 -31.67 -8.64 11.79
C GLY A 39 -33.03 -9.17 12.22
N GLU A 40 -34.04 -8.30 12.11
CA GLU A 40 -35.44 -8.67 12.29
C GLU A 40 -36.30 -7.92 11.27
N PHE A 41 -37.40 -8.54 10.86
CA PHE A 41 -38.45 -7.88 10.08
C PHE A 41 -39.83 -8.23 10.65
N LEU A 42 -40.83 -7.39 10.34
CA LEU A 42 -42.17 -7.45 10.93
C LEU A 42 -43.22 -7.92 9.92
N ILE A 43 -44.11 -8.80 10.36
CA ILE A 43 -45.30 -9.23 9.62
C ILE A 43 -46.53 -8.82 10.44
N GLU A 44 -47.44 -8.05 9.83
CA GLU A 44 -48.64 -7.54 10.49
C GLU A 44 -49.91 -7.95 9.74
N ASN A 45 -50.99 -8.20 10.48
CA ASN A 45 -52.34 -8.33 9.94
C ASN A 45 -53.11 -7.01 10.12
N GLU A 46 -53.71 -6.47 9.05
CA GLU A 46 -54.55 -5.26 9.15
C GLU A 46 -55.95 -5.52 9.74
N GLU A 47 -56.38 -6.79 9.80
CA GLU A 47 -57.71 -7.21 10.28
C GLU A 47 -57.62 -8.01 11.59
N GLU A 48 -58.75 -8.20 12.28
CA GLU A 48 -58.79 -9.01 13.50
C GLU A 48 -58.41 -10.48 13.23
N GLY A 49 -57.53 -11.04 14.07
CA GLY A 49 -57.10 -12.44 14.03
C GLY A 49 -55.60 -12.64 13.85
N ASP A 50 -55.14 -13.84 14.16
CA ASP A 50 -53.73 -14.25 14.06
C ASP A 50 -53.41 -14.81 12.67
N VAL A 51 -52.23 -14.45 12.16
CA VAL A 51 -51.67 -15.00 10.92
C VAL A 51 -50.78 -16.16 11.27
N ARG A 52 -50.89 -17.25 10.50
CA ARG A 52 -49.96 -18.38 10.59
C ARG A 52 -49.26 -18.57 9.27
N GLY A 53 -47.97 -18.87 9.30
CA GLY A 53 -47.20 -19.07 8.09
C GLY A 53 -45.83 -19.70 8.29
N LEU A 54 -45.14 -19.89 7.17
CA LEU A 54 -43.75 -20.31 7.09
C LEU A 54 -42.94 -19.25 6.35
N VAL A 55 -41.66 -19.11 6.69
CA VAL A 55 -40.69 -18.25 6.02
C VAL A 55 -39.56 -19.11 5.47
N TYR A 56 -39.31 -18.99 4.17
CA TYR A 56 -38.19 -19.62 3.48
C TYR A 56 -37.19 -18.56 3.03
N ALA A 57 -35.90 -18.80 3.21
CA ALA A 57 -34.86 -17.95 2.67
C ALA A 57 -34.32 -18.53 1.35
N SER A 58 -34.03 -17.66 0.38
CA SER A 58 -33.47 -18.08 -0.90
C SER A 58 -31.97 -18.38 -0.87
N SER A 59 -31.30 -18.26 0.28
CA SER A 59 -29.85 -18.42 0.45
C SER A 59 -29.53 -19.30 1.65
N PHE A 60 -28.54 -20.19 1.52
CA PHE A 60 -28.05 -20.99 2.67
C PHE A 60 -27.37 -20.15 3.74
N ARG A 61 -26.81 -18.99 3.37
CA ARG A 61 -26.14 -18.07 4.29
C ARG A 61 -27.14 -17.34 5.19
N MET A 62 -28.43 -17.45 4.90
CA MET A 62 -29.51 -16.78 5.60
C MET A 62 -30.30 -17.77 6.46
N HIS A 63 -30.17 -17.65 7.79
CA HIS A 63 -30.86 -18.51 8.75
C HIS A 63 -31.93 -17.74 9.50
N CYS A 64 -33.17 -18.23 9.46
CA CYS A 64 -34.24 -17.73 10.31
C CYS A 64 -34.24 -18.50 11.64
N SER A 65 -34.39 -17.80 12.77
CA SER A 65 -34.40 -18.45 14.09
C SER A 65 -35.59 -19.41 14.24
N GLU A 66 -36.74 -19.03 13.68
CA GLU A 66 -37.95 -19.84 13.61
C GLU A 66 -38.53 -19.74 12.19
N GLN A 67 -38.67 -20.87 11.49
CA GLN A 67 -39.27 -20.89 10.15
C GLN A 67 -40.79 -20.76 10.18
N GLY A 68 -41.45 -21.14 11.27
CA GLY A 68 -42.90 -21.05 11.43
C GLY A 68 -43.30 -19.96 12.40
N PHE A 69 -44.36 -19.22 12.07
CA PHE A 69 -44.85 -18.13 12.90
C PHE A 69 -46.36 -18.17 13.10
N GLU A 70 -46.82 -17.65 14.24
CA GLU A 70 -48.22 -17.48 14.59
C GLU A 70 -48.41 -16.20 15.43
N GLY A 71 -49.32 -15.31 14.98
CA GLY A 71 -49.72 -14.13 15.75
C GLY A 71 -50.29 -13.01 14.87
N HIS A 72 -50.90 -12.01 15.51
CA HIS A 72 -51.43 -10.82 14.83
C HIS A 72 -50.31 -9.87 14.32
N GLN A 73 -49.23 -9.74 15.09
CA GLN A 73 -48.02 -9.00 14.75
C GLN A 73 -46.81 -9.84 15.18
N VAL A 74 -45.99 -10.26 14.22
CA VAL A 74 -44.88 -11.20 14.46
C VAL A 74 -43.57 -10.63 13.95
N LYS A 75 -42.54 -10.66 14.80
CA LYS A 75 -41.16 -10.34 14.44
C LYS A 75 -40.41 -11.61 14.09
N ILE A 76 -39.86 -11.66 12.89
CA ILE A 76 -39.00 -12.76 12.45
C ILE A 76 -37.55 -12.32 12.61
N HIS A 77 -36.82 -13.01 13.48
CA HIS A 77 -35.38 -12.82 13.64
C HIS A 77 -34.62 -13.70 12.64
N PHE A 78 -33.59 -13.11 12.02
CA PHE A 78 -32.73 -13.82 11.07
C PHE A 78 -31.25 -13.46 11.29
N THR A 79 -30.37 -14.36 10.87
CA THR A 79 -28.93 -14.17 10.84
C THR A 79 -28.39 -14.43 9.45
N TYR A 80 -27.44 -13.61 9.01
CA TYR A 80 -26.74 -13.80 7.74
C TYR A 80 -25.24 -14.04 7.99
N ASP A 81 -24.72 -15.15 7.47
CA ASP A 81 -23.33 -15.56 7.60
C ASP A 81 -22.49 -15.18 6.37
N ALA A 82 -21.64 -14.15 6.53
CA ALA A 82 -20.75 -13.67 5.48
C ALA A 82 -19.40 -14.42 5.39
N SER A 83 -19.25 -15.57 6.07
CA SER A 83 -18.02 -16.36 6.08
C SER A 83 -17.60 -16.80 4.67
N GLY A 84 -16.35 -16.54 4.27
CA GLY A 84 -15.79 -16.88 2.95
C GLY A 84 -16.23 -16.00 1.78
N MET A 85 -17.05 -14.96 2.02
CA MET A 85 -17.31 -13.93 1.02
C MET A 85 -16.20 -12.87 0.99
N LEU A 86 -15.88 -12.39 -0.20
CA LEU A 86 -14.87 -11.36 -0.42
C LEU A 86 -15.48 -9.95 -0.32
N PRO A 87 -14.73 -8.97 0.22
CA PRO A 87 -15.18 -7.58 0.22
C PRO A 87 -15.56 -7.04 -1.15
N GLY A 88 -16.70 -6.39 -1.23
CA GLY A 88 -17.29 -5.87 -2.47
C GLY A 88 -18.26 -6.82 -3.16
N GLN A 89 -18.33 -8.10 -2.75
CA GLN A 89 -19.39 -9.00 -3.22
C GLN A 89 -20.77 -8.54 -2.70
N ILE A 90 -21.77 -8.71 -3.55
CA ILE A 90 -23.16 -8.35 -3.28
C ILE A 90 -24.02 -9.57 -3.56
N GLU A 91 -24.59 -10.15 -2.50
CA GLU A 91 -25.58 -11.20 -2.65
C GLU A 91 -26.99 -10.61 -2.62
N LYS A 92 -27.82 -11.05 -3.57
CA LYS A 92 -29.24 -10.67 -3.65
C LYS A 92 -30.07 -11.92 -3.49
N GLY A 93 -31.00 -11.88 -2.54
CA GLY A 93 -31.95 -12.95 -2.29
C GLY A 93 -33.30 -12.41 -1.87
N TYR A 94 -34.17 -13.30 -1.43
CA TYR A 94 -35.50 -12.96 -0.95
C TYR A 94 -35.95 -13.92 0.15
N PHE A 95 -36.77 -13.41 1.06
CA PHE A 95 -37.59 -14.22 1.95
C PHE A 95 -38.93 -14.49 1.28
N THR A 96 -39.32 -15.75 1.21
CA THR A 96 -40.66 -16.15 0.76
C THR A 96 -41.51 -16.46 1.98
N ILE A 97 -42.54 -15.66 2.20
CA ILE A 97 -43.44 -15.76 3.33
C ILE A 97 -44.72 -16.42 2.82
N VAL A 98 -44.96 -17.67 3.24
CA VAL A 98 -46.15 -18.43 2.87
C VAL A 98 -47.08 -18.52 4.07
N CYS A 99 -48.16 -17.76 4.03
CA CYS A 99 -49.09 -17.63 5.16
C CYS A 99 -50.54 -17.87 4.73
N SER A 100 -51.43 -17.92 5.71
CA SER A 100 -52.87 -18.08 5.48
C SER A 100 -53.52 -16.95 4.67
N GLY A 101 -52.84 -15.81 4.52
CA GLY A 101 -53.27 -14.65 3.72
C GLY A 101 -52.72 -14.63 2.29
N GLY A 102 -51.77 -15.51 1.95
CA GLY A 102 -51.13 -15.55 0.63
C GLY A 102 -49.62 -15.80 0.70
N GLU A 103 -48.98 -15.77 -0.46
CA GLU A 103 -47.53 -15.83 -0.60
C GLU A 103 -46.96 -14.44 -0.93
N PHE A 104 -45.92 -14.03 -0.21
CA PHE A 104 -45.26 -12.72 -0.34
C PHE A 104 -43.74 -12.89 -0.45
N GLU A 105 -43.09 -12.02 -1.20
CA GLU A 105 -41.64 -11.98 -1.36
C GLU A 105 -41.08 -10.69 -0.74
N LEU A 106 -40.10 -10.82 0.17
CA LEU A 106 -39.35 -9.71 0.75
C LEU A 106 -37.89 -9.79 0.30
N PRO A 107 -37.45 -8.95 -0.65
CA PRO A 107 -36.07 -8.99 -1.15
C PRO A 107 -35.08 -8.51 -0.10
N PHE A 108 -33.91 -9.15 -0.05
CA PHE A 108 -32.76 -8.69 0.72
C PHE A 108 -31.52 -8.49 -0.15
N THR A 109 -30.61 -7.63 0.30
CA THR A 109 -29.31 -7.42 -0.33
C THR A 109 -28.24 -7.37 0.75
N ALA A 110 -27.30 -8.31 0.73
CA ALA A 110 -26.12 -8.31 1.58
C ALA A 110 -24.95 -7.66 0.83
N ILE A 111 -24.31 -6.66 1.44
CA ILE A 111 -23.14 -5.98 0.89
C ILE A 111 -21.98 -6.23 1.85
N ILE A 112 -20.98 -6.95 1.38
CA ILE A 112 -19.77 -7.21 2.17
C ILE A 112 -18.85 -6.00 2.08
N GLU A 113 -18.71 -5.26 3.18
CA GLU A 113 -17.80 -4.12 3.26
C GLU A 113 -16.38 -4.60 3.55
N LYS A 114 -15.40 -3.85 3.04
CA LYS A 114 -14.01 -4.04 3.47
C LYS A 114 -13.89 -3.84 4.98
N PRO A 115 -13.07 -4.65 5.68
CA PRO A 115 -12.80 -4.43 7.09
C PRO A 115 -12.33 -3.00 7.30
N TYR A 116 -12.86 -2.34 8.30
CA TYR A 116 -12.59 -0.94 8.57
C TYR A 116 -12.33 -0.68 10.03
N VAL A 117 -11.47 0.29 10.29
CA VAL A 117 -11.23 0.78 11.63
C VAL A 117 -11.86 2.17 11.77
N MET A 118 -12.68 2.34 12.81
CA MET A 118 -13.24 3.64 13.16
C MET A 118 -12.18 4.47 13.88
N THR A 119 -11.92 5.66 13.35
CA THR A 119 -10.95 6.63 13.88
C THR A 119 -11.61 7.99 14.06
N SER A 120 -10.91 8.95 14.67
CA SER A 120 -11.43 10.32 14.85
C SER A 120 -11.81 11.02 13.53
N VAL A 121 -11.18 10.62 12.42
CA VAL A 121 -11.38 11.18 11.08
C VAL A 121 -12.45 10.44 10.26
N GLY A 122 -12.84 9.24 10.70
CA GLY A 122 -13.86 8.40 10.06
C GLY A 122 -13.42 6.95 9.87
N LYS A 123 -14.05 6.26 8.91
CA LYS A 123 -13.72 4.87 8.54
C LYS A 123 -12.40 4.84 7.76
N VAL A 124 -11.44 4.06 8.23
CA VAL A 124 -10.19 3.75 7.51
C VAL A 124 -10.29 2.35 6.92
N GLN A 125 -10.25 2.25 5.59
CA GLN A 125 -10.46 1.01 4.81
C GLN A 125 -9.40 0.76 3.74
N ASP A 126 -8.62 1.79 3.41
CA ASP A 126 -7.68 1.81 2.30
C ASP A 126 -6.50 2.73 2.63
N MET A 127 -5.44 2.66 1.82
CA MET A 127 -4.26 3.50 2.04
C MET A 127 -4.55 5.00 1.92
N GLU A 128 -5.55 5.41 1.12
CA GLU A 128 -5.92 6.81 0.97
C GLU A 128 -6.63 7.36 2.21
N SER A 129 -7.56 6.61 2.81
CA SER A 129 -8.15 6.97 4.11
C SER A 129 -7.12 6.94 5.23
N PHE A 130 -6.17 6.00 5.21
CA PHE A 130 -5.08 5.95 6.19
C PHE A 130 -4.15 7.17 6.07
N ARG A 131 -3.80 7.59 4.84
CA ARG A 131 -3.05 8.82 4.59
C ARG A 131 -3.79 10.05 5.14
N ARG A 132 -5.10 10.15 4.93
CA ARG A 132 -5.92 11.26 5.45
C ARG A 132 -5.98 11.29 6.97
N LEU A 133 -5.97 10.12 7.62
CA LEU A 133 -5.81 10.02 9.07
C LEU A 133 -4.43 10.56 9.48
N ALA A 134 -3.35 10.08 8.87
CA ALA A 134 -1.98 10.49 9.20
C ALA A 134 -1.73 11.99 8.99
N GLU A 135 -2.39 12.61 7.99
CA GLU A 135 -2.29 14.06 7.74
C GLU A 135 -3.01 14.90 8.81
N LYS A 136 -4.11 14.41 9.39
CA LYS A 136 -4.89 15.13 10.41
C LYS A 136 -4.45 14.83 11.84
N ASP A 137 -4.20 13.56 12.16
CA ASP A 137 -3.73 13.08 13.46
C ASP A 137 -2.69 11.97 13.26
N TYR A 138 -1.42 12.38 13.25
CA TYR A 138 -0.28 11.49 13.03
C TYR A 138 -0.10 10.49 14.18
N LEU A 139 -0.46 10.86 15.42
CA LEU A 139 -0.31 10.01 16.59
C LEU A 139 -1.36 8.89 16.59
N GLU A 140 -2.60 9.20 16.21
CA GLU A 140 -3.63 8.18 16.02
C GLU A 140 -3.26 7.22 14.88
N ALA A 141 -2.75 7.74 13.76
CA ALA A 141 -2.24 6.90 12.67
C ALA A 141 -1.09 5.99 13.12
N ALA A 142 -0.16 6.48 13.93
CA ALA A 142 0.94 5.68 14.49
C ALA A 142 0.45 4.58 15.44
N ARG A 143 -0.63 4.82 16.20
CA ARG A 143 -1.26 3.78 17.04
C ARG A 143 -1.92 2.71 16.18
N LEU A 144 -2.66 3.12 15.14
CA LEU A 144 -3.26 2.19 14.18
C LEU A 144 -2.17 1.38 13.46
N PHE A 145 -1.09 2.01 13.01
CA PHE A 145 0.05 1.37 12.36
C PHE A 145 0.74 0.31 13.23
N ARG A 146 0.71 0.45 14.56
CA ARG A 146 1.24 -0.55 15.51
C ARG A 146 0.25 -1.67 15.82
N SER A 147 -1.03 -1.48 15.50
CA SER A 147 -2.09 -2.44 15.77
C SER A 147 -2.05 -3.64 14.82
N ARG A 148 -2.70 -4.75 15.22
CA ARG A 148 -2.90 -5.90 14.33
C ARG A 148 -3.90 -5.59 13.21
N ASP A 149 -4.80 -4.65 13.45
CA ASP A 149 -5.91 -4.31 12.55
C ASP A 149 -5.41 -3.63 11.27
N PHE A 150 -4.27 -2.95 11.32
CA PHE A 150 -3.65 -2.35 10.13
C PHE A 150 -3.25 -3.40 9.07
N TYR A 151 -2.92 -4.63 9.48
CA TYR A 151 -2.66 -5.71 8.53
C TYR A 151 -3.93 -6.08 7.73
N GLN A 152 -5.11 -5.97 8.34
CA GLN A 152 -6.37 -6.25 7.65
C GLN A 152 -6.68 -5.18 6.58
N ILE A 153 -6.28 -3.93 6.83
CA ILE A 153 -6.38 -2.84 5.85
C ILE A 153 -5.46 -3.14 4.64
N LEU A 154 -4.22 -3.60 4.90
CA LEU A 154 -3.24 -3.92 3.86
C LEU A 154 -3.52 -5.22 3.09
N LYS A 155 -4.35 -6.13 3.62
CA LYS A 155 -4.65 -7.44 2.99
C LYS A 155 -5.13 -7.30 1.54
N TYR A 156 -5.88 -6.23 1.27
CA TYR A 156 -6.50 -5.95 -0.03
C TYR A 156 -5.75 -4.93 -0.89
N GLU A 157 -4.58 -4.48 -0.43
CA GLU A 157 -3.76 -3.52 -1.12
C GLU A 157 -2.63 -4.21 -1.91
N GLU A 158 -1.74 -3.44 -2.54
CA GLU A 158 -0.61 -4.00 -3.27
C GLU A 158 0.22 -4.94 -2.39
N LYS A 159 0.51 -6.15 -2.88
CA LYS A 159 1.35 -7.15 -2.19
C LYS A 159 2.70 -6.57 -1.76
N ARG A 160 3.24 -5.63 -2.54
CA ARG A 160 4.48 -4.90 -2.25
C ARG A 160 4.41 -4.08 -0.95
N TRP A 161 3.26 -3.48 -0.63
CA TRP A 161 3.08 -2.69 0.60
C TRP A 161 2.94 -3.61 1.81
N SER A 162 2.21 -4.71 1.67
CA SER A 162 2.12 -5.76 2.70
C SER A 162 3.49 -6.37 3.02
N ASN A 163 4.29 -6.66 1.98
CA ASN A 163 5.66 -7.17 2.13
C ASN A 163 6.60 -6.16 2.80
N LEU A 164 6.47 -4.87 2.50
CA LEU A 164 7.25 -3.84 3.19
C LEU A 164 6.86 -3.78 4.68
N TYR A 165 5.55 -3.73 4.97
CA TYR A 165 5.05 -3.65 6.34
C TYR A 165 5.42 -4.89 7.17
N SER A 166 5.39 -6.09 6.58
CA SER A 166 5.78 -7.34 7.25
C SER A 166 7.25 -7.35 7.67
N ASN A 167 8.13 -6.73 6.89
CA ASN A 167 9.53 -6.52 7.23
C ASN A 167 9.71 -5.42 8.28
N MET A 168 9.02 -4.28 8.15
CA MET A 168 9.08 -3.18 9.12
C MET A 168 8.61 -3.59 10.52
N ARG A 169 7.64 -4.51 10.62
CA ARG A 169 7.20 -5.11 11.88
C ARG A 169 8.31 -5.88 12.61
N LYS A 170 9.32 -6.40 11.90
CA LYS A 170 10.51 -7.05 12.48
C LYS A 170 11.58 -6.05 12.90
N TRP A 171 11.51 -4.81 12.39
CA TRP A 171 12.50 -3.76 12.62
C TRP A 171 12.03 -2.78 13.70
N SER A 172 11.17 -1.82 13.33
CA SER A 172 10.64 -0.77 14.19
C SER A 172 9.34 -0.21 13.59
N LEU A 173 8.30 -0.06 14.42
CA LEU A 173 7.03 0.56 14.04
C LEU A 173 6.83 1.92 14.74
N ASP A 174 7.92 2.67 14.89
CA ASP A 174 7.93 3.98 15.55
C ASP A 174 7.43 5.08 14.60
N GLU A 175 7.30 6.34 15.06
CA GLU A 175 6.83 7.44 14.21
C GLU A 175 7.68 7.58 12.94
N GLN A 176 9.00 7.42 13.05
CA GLN A 176 9.91 7.40 11.91
C GLN A 176 9.63 6.19 10.98
N GLY A 177 9.23 5.05 11.52
CA GLY A 177 8.85 3.88 10.72
C GLY A 177 7.56 4.11 9.92
N LEU A 178 6.58 4.79 10.52
CA LEU A 178 5.37 5.22 9.81
C LEU A 178 5.72 6.21 8.69
N GLU A 179 6.62 7.16 8.96
CA GLU A 179 7.10 8.13 7.97
C GLU A 179 7.71 7.41 6.75
N GLU A 180 8.67 6.51 7.00
CA GLU A 180 9.34 5.73 5.95
C GLU A 180 8.38 4.81 5.21
N PHE A 181 7.34 4.29 5.87
CA PHE A 181 6.31 3.49 5.22
C PHE A 181 5.51 4.34 4.24
N LEU A 182 4.98 5.49 4.67
CA LEU A 182 4.18 6.38 3.82
C LEU A 182 4.96 6.94 2.63
N VAL A 183 6.24 7.26 2.84
CA VAL A 183 7.15 7.69 1.76
C VAL A 183 7.45 6.52 0.82
N GLY A 184 7.79 5.34 1.36
CA GLY A 184 8.10 4.13 0.58
C GLY A 184 6.91 3.52 -0.17
N THR A 185 5.68 3.80 0.23
CA THR A 185 4.46 3.46 -0.53
C THR A 185 4.01 4.57 -1.47
N LYS A 186 4.77 5.67 -1.58
CA LYS A 186 4.47 6.85 -2.42
C LYS A 186 3.15 7.54 -2.09
N GLN A 187 2.67 7.36 -0.86
CA GLN A 187 1.48 8.05 -0.36
C GLN A 187 1.81 9.47 0.12
N LYS A 188 3.10 9.74 0.34
CA LYS A 188 3.62 10.99 0.88
C LYS A 188 4.98 11.33 0.27
N GLU A 189 5.23 12.62 0.06
CA GLU A 189 6.57 13.11 -0.27
C GLU A 189 7.46 13.15 0.97
N ARG A 190 8.76 12.93 0.79
CA ARG A 190 9.74 13.06 1.89
C ARG A 190 9.82 14.50 2.40
N ILE A 191 10.18 14.64 3.66
CA ILE A 191 10.37 15.95 4.30
C ILE A 191 11.77 16.46 3.98
N PHE A 192 11.87 17.70 3.51
CA PHE A 192 13.13 18.44 3.40
C PHE A 192 12.98 19.80 4.07
N LEU A 193 14.08 20.29 4.62
CA LEU A 193 14.15 21.57 5.30
C LEU A 193 14.82 22.59 4.39
N THR A 194 14.35 23.83 4.48
CA THR A 194 14.89 24.96 3.73
C THR A 194 15.25 26.07 4.72
N LEU A 195 16.46 26.59 4.58
CA LEU A 195 16.90 27.76 5.32
C LEU A 195 16.53 29.01 4.53
N SER A 196 15.98 30.02 5.21
CA SER A 196 15.68 31.30 4.56
C SER A 196 16.96 32.04 4.14
N GLU A 197 18.04 31.82 4.89
CA GLU A 197 19.36 32.42 4.71
C GLU A 197 20.41 31.34 5.04
N GLU A 198 21.51 31.27 4.28
CA GLU A 198 22.59 30.28 4.49
C GLU A 198 23.77 30.86 5.29
N ALA A 199 23.80 32.20 5.44
CA ALA A 199 24.87 32.92 6.11
C ALA A 199 24.39 34.22 6.73
N GLU A 200 24.93 34.58 7.89
CA GLU A 200 24.71 35.87 8.52
C GLU A 200 26.01 36.45 9.07
N SER A 201 26.14 37.77 8.98
CA SER A 201 27.37 38.48 9.34
C SER A 201 27.10 39.61 10.33
N PHE A 202 27.90 39.66 11.40
CA PHE A 202 27.80 40.65 12.46
C PHE A 202 29.09 41.46 12.60
N PHE A 203 28.95 42.73 13.00
CA PHE A 203 30.08 43.66 13.19
C PHE A 203 30.03 44.28 14.58
N ASN A 204 31.18 44.26 15.28
CA ASN A 204 31.40 44.94 16.56
C ASN A 204 30.32 44.67 17.63
N LEU A 205 30.08 43.40 17.94
CA LEU A 205 29.18 43.00 19.03
C LEU A 205 29.80 43.32 20.40
N GLN A 206 29.29 44.35 21.07
CA GLN A 206 29.71 44.75 22.42
C GLN A 206 29.02 43.94 23.53
N THR A 207 27.90 43.29 23.20
CA THR A 207 27.10 42.48 24.13
C THR A 207 26.68 41.19 23.43
N SER A 208 26.51 40.11 24.19
CA SER A 208 26.00 38.85 23.67
C SER A 208 24.63 39.05 23.01
N LYS A 209 24.47 38.54 21.79
CA LYS A 209 23.24 38.73 20.99
C LYS A 209 22.55 37.38 20.80
N LYS A 210 21.24 37.35 20.99
CA LYS A 210 20.39 36.21 20.66
C LYS A 210 19.76 36.43 19.29
N GLU A 211 19.93 35.47 18.40
CA GLU A 211 19.35 35.48 17.05
C GLU A 211 18.62 34.16 16.77
N ALA A 212 17.88 34.09 15.66
CA ALA A 212 17.12 32.90 15.31
C ALA A 212 17.19 32.60 13.81
N ILE A 213 17.49 31.34 13.47
CA ILE A 213 17.47 30.83 12.10
C ILE A 213 16.03 30.44 11.74
N ARG A 214 15.56 30.93 10.60
CA ARG A 214 14.22 30.60 10.08
C ARG A 214 14.30 29.37 9.19
N ILE A 215 13.69 28.29 9.65
CA ILE A 215 13.65 26.98 8.98
C ILE A 215 12.22 26.73 8.49
N THR A 216 12.08 26.35 7.23
CA THR A 216 10.80 25.97 6.62
C THR A 216 10.80 24.51 6.19
N LYS A 217 9.70 23.80 6.45
CA LYS A 217 9.45 22.43 5.95
C LYS A 217 8.51 22.46 4.75
N ASN A 218 8.69 21.51 3.82
CA ASN A 218 7.87 21.40 2.61
C ASN A 218 6.51 20.73 2.85
N THR A 219 6.45 19.74 3.74
CA THR A 219 5.26 18.89 3.94
C THR A 219 5.07 18.49 5.40
N TRP A 220 3.99 17.77 5.70
CA TRP A 220 3.64 17.24 7.03
C TRP A 220 4.43 15.95 7.35
N GLY A 221 4.22 15.36 8.53
CA GLY A 221 4.85 14.09 8.95
C GLY A 221 5.82 14.24 10.12
N TYR A 222 6.49 13.14 10.49
CA TYR A 222 7.45 13.08 11.60
C TYR A 222 8.89 13.11 11.07
N MET A 223 9.72 13.99 11.62
CA MET A 223 11.15 13.96 11.39
C MET A 223 11.89 14.57 12.58
N GLU A 224 12.94 13.89 12.99
CA GLU A 224 13.79 14.27 14.10
C GLU A 224 15.06 14.97 13.59
N VAL A 225 15.43 16.11 14.19
CA VAL A 225 16.52 16.97 13.70
C VAL A 225 17.51 17.26 14.82
N ALA A 226 18.79 16.95 14.58
CA ALA A 226 19.88 17.26 15.49
C ALA A 226 20.64 18.49 15.02
N VAL A 227 21.03 19.37 15.94
CA VAL A 227 21.78 20.59 15.63
C VAL A 227 23.11 20.56 16.37
N GLU A 228 24.19 20.74 15.61
CA GLU A 228 25.55 20.83 16.14
C GLU A 228 26.15 22.19 15.79
N VAL A 229 27.07 22.66 16.62
CA VAL A 229 27.77 23.93 16.39
C VAL A 229 29.26 23.71 16.31
N LYS A 230 29.90 24.39 15.36
CA LYS A 230 31.34 24.54 15.29
C LYS A 230 31.68 26.00 15.54
N GLY A 231 32.47 26.26 16.57
CA GLY A 231 32.88 27.61 16.98
C GLY A 231 32.48 27.89 18.42
N ASP A 232 33.47 28.10 19.27
CA ASP A 232 33.30 28.17 20.73
C ASP A 232 32.42 29.35 21.19
N PHE A 233 32.29 30.40 20.36
CA PHE A 233 31.51 31.60 20.67
C PHE A 233 30.00 31.48 20.38
N LEU A 234 29.56 30.33 19.85
CA LEU A 234 28.17 30.07 19.51
C LEU A 234 27.58 29.06 20.49
N CYS A 235 26.42 29.38 21.07
CA CYS A 235 25.66 28.48 21.93
C CYS A 235 24.26 28.26 21.38
N LEU A 236 23.82 27.00 21.33
CA LEU A 236 22.43 26.66 21.00
C LEU A 236 21.56 26.71 22.23
N VAL A 237 20.34 27.22 22.08
CA VAL A 237 19.30 27.07 23.10
C VAL A 237 18.75 25.63 23.11
N GLN A 238 18.66 25.03 21.92
CA GLN A 238 18.24 23.64 21.72
C GLN A 238 19.13 22.97 20.67
N ASN A 239 19.63 21.78 20.98
CA ASN A 239 20.46 20.95 20.09
C ASN A 239 19.63 19.86 19.38
N HIS A 240 18.32 19.82 19.62
CA HIS A 240 17.42 18.81 19.10
C HIS A 240 16.00 19.36 18.99
N PHE A 241 15.31 19.07 17.90
CA PHE A 241 13.89 19.42 17.70
C PHE A 241 13.22 18.45 16.71
N SER A 242 11.89 18.39 16.71
CA SER A 242 11.11 17.56 15.79
C SER A 242 10.15 18.41 14.94
N THR A 243 9.44 17.77 14.02
CA THR A 243 8.40 18.44 13.22
C THR A 243 7.18 18.89 14.04
N GLU A 244 7.02 18.40 15.27
CA GLU A 244 5.98 18.84 16.21
C GLU A 244 6.24 20.25 16.76
N ASP A 245 7.51 20.67 16.81
CA ASP A 245 7.91 22.00 17.28
C ASP A 245 7.60 23.13 16.25
N PHE A 246 7.19 22.76 15.03
CA PHE A 246 6.87 23.71 13.97
C PHE A 246 5.49 24.31 14.17
N VAL A 247 5.40 25.65 14.09
CA VAL A 247 4.11 26.34 14.00
C VAL A 247 3.72 26.44 12.52
N GLY A 248 2.82 25.55 12.09
CA GLY A 248 2.53 25.34 10.67
C GLY A 248 3.73 24.74 9.96
N ASN A 249 4.32 25.48 9.01
CA ASN A 249 5.49 25.03 8.24
C ASN A 249 6.79 25.74 8.63
N ARG A 250 6.78 26.53 9.71
CA ARG A 250 7.91 27.38 10.12
C ARG A 250 8.39 27.04 11.51
N TYR A 251 9.71 27.00 11.68
CA TYR A 251 10.39 26.85 12.96
C TYR A 251 11.49 27.90 13.10
N GLN A 252 11.71 28.37 14.32
CA GLN A 252 12.75 29.36 14.64
C GLN A 252 13.75 28.73 15.59
N LEU A 253 14.92 28.40 15.07
CA LEU A 253 16.02 27.83 15.85
C LEU A 253 16.83 28.96 16.47
N GLU A 254 16.73 29.14 17.78
CA GLU A 254 17.41 30.20 18.52
C GLU A 254 18.87 29.84 18.85
N TYR A 255 19.78 30.78 18.59
CA TYR A 255 21.19 30.67 18.95
C TYR A 255 21.71 31.96 19.60
N VAL A 256 22.73 31.84 20.44
CA VAL A 256 23.35 32.95 21.16
C VAL A 256 24.79 33.09 20.73
N ILE A 257 25.18 34.32 20.41
CA ILE A 257 26.56 34.72 20.14
C ILE A 257 27.11 35.30 21.44
N GLU A 258 28.05 34.61 22.08
CA GLU A 258 28.68 35.09 23.32
C GLU A 258 29.79 36.10 23.02
N SER A 259 29.60 37.35 23.46
CA SER A 259 30.60 38.41 23.21
C SER A 259 31.95 38.15 23.87
N ASP A 260 31.94 37.44 25.01
CA ASP A 260 33.12 37.22 25.86
C ASP A 260 34.11 36.23 25.24
N LEU A 261 33.63 35.34 24.37
CA LEU A 261 34.44 34.33 23.68
C LEU A 261 34.91 34.79 22.29
N LEU A 262 34.51 35.98 21.83
CA LEU A 262 34.92 36.53 20.55
C LEU A 262 36.35 37.09 20.62
N HIS A 263 37.23 36.67 19.71
CA HIS A 263 38.56 37.23 19.58
C HIS A 263 38.61 38.36 18.53
N GLY A 264 39.62 39.24 18.61
CA GLY A 264 39.83 40.31 17.63
C GLY A 264 40.09 39.80 16.20
N GLY A 265 39.32 40.30 15.23
CA GLY A 265 39.33 39.85 13.83
C GLY A 265 38.00 39.20 13.41
N LYS A 266 38.07 38.28 12.44
CA LYS A 266 36.91 37.51 11.99
C LYS A 266 36.83 36.19 12.77
N ASN A 267 35.71 35.95 13.41
CA ASN A 267 35.35 34.69 14.05
C ASN A 267 34.39 33.97 13.10
N TYR A 268 34.70 32.71 12.77
CA TYR A 268 33.89 31.88 11.88
C TYR A 268 33.25 30.78 12.70
N GLY A 269 31.93 30.67 12.64
CA GLY A 269 31.17 29.60 13.24
C GLY A 269 30.20 28.98 12.24
N GLU A 270 29.89 27.71 12.43
CA GLU A 270 28.93 26.97 11.62
C GLU A 270 27.89 26.33 12.54
N ILE A 271 26.61 26.50 12.22
CA ILE A 271 25.51 25.76 12.82
C ILE A 271 25.11 24.70 11.80
N VAL A 272 25.34 23.44 12.14
CA VAL A 272 25.11 22.28 11.29
C VAL A 272 23.81 21.61 11.71
N ILE A 273 22.78 21.75 10.89
CA ILE A 273 21.46 21.15 11.09
C ILE A 273 21.45 19.81 10.35
N ARG A 274 21.24 18.74 11.09
CA ARG A 274 21.35 17.35 10.63
C ARG A 274 19.98 16.70 10.67
N THR A 275 19.44 16.39 9.51
CA THR A 275 18.23 15.55 9.38
C THR A 275 18.66 14.12 9.05
N PRO A 276 17.73 13.15 8.98
CA PRO A 276 18.03 11.80 8.52
C PRO A 276 18.48 11.74 7.05
N TYR A 277 18.09 12.74 6.24
CA TYR A 277 18.26 12.72 4.77
C TYR A 277 19.31 13.70 4.25
N GLU A 278 19.50 14.84 4.92
CA GLU A 278 20.36 15.92 4.47
C GLU A 278 21.11 16.59 5.63
N THR A 279 22.15 17.35 5.28
CA THR A 279 22.90 18.18 6.24
C THR A 279 22.95 19.60 5.72
N LEU A 280 22.32 20.51 6.45
CA LEU A 280 22.27 21.93 6.13
C LEU A 280 23.29 22.65 7.00
N THR A 281 24.06 23.56 6.40
CA THR A 281 25.09 24.32 7.12
C THR A 281 24.74 25.79 7.05
N TYR A 282 24.60 26.41 8.23
CA TYR A 282 24.37 27.84 8.38
C TYR A 282 25.64 28.50 8.91
N THR A 283 26.18 29.48 8.19
CA THR A 283 27.46 30.10 8.53
C THR A 283 27.28 31.42 9.26
N VAL A 284 27.91 31.58 10.42
CA VAL A 284 27.89 32.80 11.22
C VAL A 284 29.27 33.42 11.23
N VAL A 285 29.38 34.66 10.76
CA VAL A 285 30.65 35.39 10.70
C VAL A 285 30.58 36.63 11.59
N VAL A 286 31.38 36.66 12.66
CA VAL A 286 31.44 37.82 13.56
C VAL A 286 32.77 38.54 13.42
N SER A 287 32.72 39.78 12.93
CA SER A 287 33.88 40.67 12.83
C SER A 287 33.95 41.59 14.05
N GLN A 288 34.82 41.25 15.01
CA GLN A 288 35.22 42.16 16.09
C GLN A 288 36.38 43.01 15.56
N ASN A 289 36.20 44.33 15.46
CA ASN A 289 37.36 45.20 15.36
C ASN A 289 38.04 45.25 16.73
N PRO A 290 39.24 44.68 16.90
CA PRO A 290 40.03 45.05 18.06
C PRO A 290 40.34 46.54 17.92
N ALA A 291 39.81 47.34 18.84
CA ALA A 291 40.37 48.64 19.08
C ALA A 291 41.89 48.43 19.33
N LYS A 292 42.71 48.90 18.37
CA LYS A 292 44.20 48.84 18.32
C LYS A 292 44.89 47.52 17.91
N SER A 293 44.49 46.85 16.82
CA SER A 293 45.35 45.78 16.24
C SER A 293 45.53 45.75 14.71
N SER A 294 45.00 46.70 13.93
CA SER A 294 45.37 46.77 12.49
C SER A 294 46.87 47.03 12.36
N ASP A 295 47.40 47.96 13.15
CA ASP A 295 48.81 48.35 13.13
C ASP A 295 49.75 47.20 13.48
N ARG A 296 49.54 46.43 14.56
CA ARG A 296 50.45 45.31 14.90
C ARG A 296 50.44 44.16 13.89
N ARG A 297 49.29 43.85 13.29
CA ARG A 297 49.21 42.83 12.23
C ARG A 297 49.80 43.36 10.93
N GLU A 298 49.61 44.63 10.60
CA GLU A 298 50.25 45.29 9.47
C GLU A 298 51.77 45.40 9.67
N GLN A 299 52.24 45.74 10.87
CA GLN A 299 53.65 45.74 11.28
C GLN A 299 54.27 44.35 11.14
N ALA A 300 53.62 43.31 11.68
CA ALA A 300 54.10 41.95 11.54
C ALA A 300 54.10 41.49 10.06
N LYS A 301 53.08 41.86 9.28
CA LYS A 301 53.02 41.57 7.83
C LYS A 301 54.10 42.30 7.04
N GLU A 302 54.33 43.57 7.30
CA GLU A 302 55.38 44.36 6.64
C GLU A 302 56.77 43.85 7.04
N TRP A 303 57.00 43.48 8.30
CA TRP A 303 58.24 42.85 8.75
C TRP A 303 58.47 41.49 8.11
N ILE A 304 57.44 40.64 8.04
CA ILE A 304 57.50 39.35 7.34
C ILE A 304 57.75 39.56 5.84
N ARG A 305 57.17 40.58 5.22
CA ARG A 305 57.42 40.95 3.83
C ARG A 305 58.87 41.38 3.62
N LEU A 306 59.41 42.21 4.52
CA LEU A 306 60.80 42.65 4.46
C LEU A 306 61.78 41.49 4.64
N LEU A 307 61.53 40.61 5.62
CA LEU A 307 62.32 39.40 5.83
C LEU A 307 62.23 38.45 4.64
N SER A 308 61.04 38.31 4.03
CA SER A 308 60.85 37.43 2.87
C SER A 308 61.54 37.99 1.62
N SER A 309 61.52 39.32 1.42
CA SER A 309 62.29 40.03 0.39
C SER A 309 63.81 39.82 0.60
N TYR A 310 64.28 39.88 1.86
CA TYR A 310 65.68 39.56 2.20
C TYR A 310 66.07 38.12 1.83
N LEU A 311 65.21 37.15 2.18
CA LEU A 311 65.45 35.74 1.85
C LEU A 311 65.44 35.50 0.33
N GLN A 312 64.65 36.26 -0.45
CA GLN A 312 64.70 36.21 -1.91
C GLN A 312 66.02 36.75 -2.47
N CYS A 313 66.62 37.77 -1.86
CA CYS A 313 67.97 38.21 -2.19
C CYS A 313 69.01 37.12 -1.90
N GLU A 314 68.92 36.46 -0.73
CA GLU A 314 69.81 35.34 -0.38
C GLU A 314 69.62 34.11 -1.29
N ALA A 315 68.43 33.93 -1.86
CA ALA A 315 68.13 32.92 -2.87
C ALA A 315 68.58 33.31 -4.29
N GLY A 316 69.15 34.51 -4.49
CA GLY A 316 69.57 35.01 -5.80
C GLY A 316 68.43 35.46 -6.73
N LYS A 317 67.19 35.60 -6.22
CA LYS A 317 66.00 35.97 -7.01
C LYS A 317 65.74 37.47 -7.06
N ALA A 318 66.37 38.26 -6.18
CA ALA A 318 66.21 39.72 -6.10
C ALA A 318 67.56 40.41 -5.87
N GLN A 319 67.71 41.63 -6.39
CA GLN A 319 68.92 42.43 -6.22
C GLN A 319 69.01 43.02 -4.81
N LYS A 320 70.21 43.00 -4.22
CA LYS A 320 70.47 43.46 -2.85
C LYS A 320 70.18 44.97 -2.70
N GLU A 321 70.45 45.77 -3.72
CA GLU A 321 70.19 47.21 -3.72
C GLU A 321 68.70 47.55 -3.61
N MET A 322 67.84 46.76 -4.26
CA MET A 322 66.39 46.95 -4.22
C MET A 322 65.83 46.64 -2.83
N TRP A 323 66.31 45.57 -2.19
CA TRP A 323 65.94 45.26 -0.82
C TRP A 323 66.40 46.34 0.17
N ILE A 324 67.62 46.86 0.04
CA ILE A 324 68.11 47.94 0.90
C ILE A 324 67.19 49.18 0.81
N LYS A 325 66.71 49.52 -0.39
CA LYS A 325 65.75 50.63 -0.58
C LYS A 325 64.40 50.36 0.09
N GLU A 326 63.86 49.14 -0.03
CA GLU A 326 62.64 48.73 0.67
C GLU A 326 62.81 48.74 2.20
N ALA A 327 63.94 48.24 2.70
CA ALA A 327 64.29 48.21 4.12
C ALA A 327 64.41 49.62 4.71
N LYS A 328 65.07 50.54 4.01
CA LYS A 328 65.14 51.96 4.41
C LYS A 328 63.77 52.60 4.48
N GLY A 329 62.94 52.41 3.45
CA GLY A 329 61.58 52.97 3.41
C GLY A 329 60.66 52.40 4.49
N TYR A 330 60.88 51.15 4.90
CA TYR A 330 60.19 50.56 6.05
C TYR A 330 60.68 51.16 7.37
N ILE A 331 62.00 51.17 7.62
CA ILE A 331 62.55 51.64 8.89
C ILE A 331 62.30 53.14 9.11
N GLN A 332 62.39 53.97 8.07
CA GLN A 332 62.09 55.41 8.17
C GLN A 332 60.64 55.70 8.53
N ARG A 333 59.68 54.98 7.93
CA ARG A 333 58.25 55.10 8.31
C ARG A 333 58.03 54.67 9.75
N ARG A 334 58.65 53.57 10.19
CA ARG A 334 58.48 53.04 11.56
C ARG A 334 59.16 53.89 12.63
N GLN A 335 60.31 54.50 12.34
CA GLN A 335 60.96 55.43 13.28
C GLN A 335 60.15 56.72 13.49
N GLN A 336 59.35 57.14 12.49
CA GLN A 336 58.41 58.26 12.65
C GLN A 336 57.21 57.91 13.54
N GLU A 337 56.84 56.64 13.62
CA GLU A 337 55.71 56.14 14.42
C GLU A 337 56.12 55.75 15.86
N ASP A 338 57.37 55.30 16.06
CA ASP A 338 57.93 54.90 17.37
C ASP A 338 59.40 55.38 17.49
N SER A 339 59.58 56.62 17.97
CA SER A 339 60.89 57.29 18.03
C SER A 339 61.84 56.74 19.09
N ASP A 340 61.33 56.04 20.10
CA ASP A 340 62.10 55.58 21.26
C ASP A 340 62.65 54.14 21.11
N ASN A 341 62.43 53.51 19.95
CA ASN A 341 62.84 52.13 19.71
C ASN A 341 64.27 52.03 19.15
N ASP A 342 65.21 51.77 20.06
CA ASP A 342 66.65 51.60 19.80
C ASP A 342 66.97 50.59 18.67
N LEU A 343 66.10 49.62 18.37
CA LEU A 343 66.33 48.63 17.30
C LEU A 343 66.37 49.26 15.91
N TYR A 344 65.53 50.27 15.63
CA TYR A 344 65.49 50.90 14.32
C TYR A 344 66.77 51.70 14.03
N LEU A 345 67.39 52.30 15.06
CA LEU A 345 68.70 52.94 14.96
C LEU A 345 69.80 51.94 14.59
N LEU A 346 69.83 50.78 15.26
CA LEU A 346 70.81 49.72 14.96
C LEU A 346 70.58 49.10 13.57
N LEU A 347 69.33 48.95 13.13
CA LEU A 347 69.02 48.48 11.76
C LEU A 347 69.43 49.51 10.69
N GLN A 348 69.31 50.81 10.95
CA GLN A 348 69.82 51.86 10.05
C GLN A 348 71.34 51.82 9.93
N ALA A 349 72.05 51.63 11.04
CA ALA A 349 73.49 51.42 11.03
C ALA A 349 73.88 50.17 10.21
N GLN A 350 73.15 49.06 10.36
CA GLN A 350 73.38 47.85 9.55
C GLN A 350 73.17 48.10 8.05
N LEU A 351 72.10 48.81 7.64
CA LEU A 351 71.87 49.14 6.23
C LEU A 351 72.96 50.07 5.68
N ALA A 352 73.44 51.04 6.46
CA ALA A 352 74.54 51.92 6.06
C ALA A 352 75.86 51.15 5.88
N ILE A 353 76.13 50.15 6.74
CA ILE A 353 77.27 49.23 6.59
C ILE A 353 77.14 48.42 5.29
N LEU A 354 75.96 47.87 4.99
CA LEU A 354 75.71 47.07 3.78
C LEU A 354 75.87 47.86 2.47
N GLU A 355 75.71 49.18 2.51
CA GLU A 355 75.96 50.10 1.38
C GLU A 355 77.38 50.68 1.34
N GLY A 356 78.23 50.35 2.32
CA GLY A 356 79.59 50.87 2.42
C GLY A 356 79.71 52.29 2.97
N ARG A 357 78.63 52.89 3.49
CA ARG A 357 78.62 54.25 4.08
C ARG A 357 78.98 54.19 5.57
N LYS A 358 80.27 53.99 5.86
CA LYS A 358 80.79 53.78 7.23
C LYS A 358 80.60 54.97 8.18
N LYS A 359 80.70 56.21 7.69
CA LYS A 359 80.51 57.43 8.52
C LYS A 359 79.07 57.52 9.04
N ASP A 360 78.10 57.40 8.14
CA ASP A 360 76.68 57.40 8.48
C ASP A 360 76.31 56.26 9.44
N ALA A 361 76.95 55.09 9.30
CA ALA A 361 76.76 53.98 10.25
C ALA A 361 77.29 54.32 11.65
N GLN A 362 78.44 54.98 11.73
CA GLN A 362 79.06 55.39 12.99
C GLN A 362 78.24 56.47 13.71
N ASP A 363 77.73 57.46 12.97
CA ASP A 363 76.86 58.51 13.52
C ASP A 363 75.56 57.94 14.13
N ASN A 364 74.98 56.92 13.50
CA ASN A 364 73.80 56.21 14.02
C ASN A 364 74.13 55.34 15.24
N LEU A 365 75.34 54.77 15.30
CA LEU A 365 75.79 53.97 16.45
C LEU A 365 76.12 54.85 17.66
N ASP A 366 76.69 56.04 17.47
CA ASP A 366 77.04 56.96 18.56
C ASP A 366 75.79 57.55 19.25
N GLN A 367 74.64 57.54 18.58
CA GLN A 367 73.33 57.90 19.16
C GLN A 367 72.77 56.83 20.10
N TYR A 368 73.26 55.58 20.04
CA TYR A 368 72.83 54.52 20.93
C TYR A 368 73.50 54.64 22.30
N SER A 369 72.71 54.74 23.37
CA SER A 369 73.17 54.84 24.76
C SER A 369 73.69 53.50 25.30
N TYR A 370 74.91 53.12 24.92
CA TYR A 370 75.57 51.91 25.42
C TYR A 370 76.16 52.13 26.82
N SER A 371 75.73 51.30 27.79
CA SER A 371 76.30 51.30 29.15
C SER A 371 76.65 49.89 29.58
N ARG A 372 77.95 49.65 29.85
CA ARG A 372 78.54 48.36 30.25
C ARG A 372 77.95 47.77 31.54
N PHE A 373 77.18 48.55 32.31
CA PHE A 373 76.62 48.20 33.62
C PHE A 373 75.10 48.34 33.73
N SER A 374 74.38 48.66 32.63
CA SER A 374 72.92 48.80 32.71
C SER A 374 72.22 47.43 32.87
N LEU A 375 71.39 47.28 33.91
CA LEU A 375 70.56 46.09 34.13
C LEU A 375 69.20 46.15 33.40
N SER A 376 68.86 47.29 32.79
CA SER A 376 67.52 47.56 32.23
C SER A 376 67.38 47.27 30.74
N LYS A 377 68.47 47.12 29.97
CA LYS A 377 68.43 46.81 28.53
C LYS A 377 68.64 45.31 28.28
N LYS A 378 67.99 44.79 27.24
CA LYS A 378 68.11 43.38 26.81
C LYS A 378 69.54 43.12 26.30
N PHE A 379 70.23 42.11 26.86
CA PHE A 379 71.60 41.74 26.48
C PHE A 379 71.79 41.50 24.97
N GLU A 380 70.75 41.10 24.25
CA GLU A 380 70.75 40.93 22.79
C GLU A 380 71.03 42.23 22.03
N MET A 381 70.47 43.35 22.49
CA MET A 381 70.59 44.65 21.82
C MET A 381 72.00 45.22 21.95
N ASP A 382 72.58 45.09 23.14
CA ASP A 382 73.96 45.48 23.41
C ASP A 382 74.95 44.60 22.63
N ALA A 383 74.68 43.29 22.52
CA ALA A 383 75.49 42.40 21.71
C ALA A 383 75.43 42.76 20.22
N TYR A 384 74.24 43.15 19.73
CA TYR A 384 74.04 43.59 18.34
C TYR A 384 74.71 44.93 18.04
N TYR A 385 74.67 45.88 18.97
CA TYR A 385 75.44 47.12 18.89
C TYR A 385 76.95 46.85 18.81
N LEU A 386 77.48 46.02 19.72
CA LEU A 386 78.90 45.66 19.72
C LEU A 386 79.31 44.98 18.40
N TYR A 387 78.45 44.14 17.84
CA TYR A 387 78.64 43.53 16.53
C TYR A 387 78.77 44.59 15.42
N LEU A 388 77.82 45.51 15.32
CA LEU A 388 77.84 46.56 14.29
C LEU A 388 79.06 47.49 14.44
N THR A 389 79.49 47.80 15.67
CA THR A 389 80.71 48.60 15.89
C THR A 389 81.98 47.86 15.47
N ALA A 390 82.07 46.55 15.72
CA ALA A 390 83.20 45.73 15.30
C ALA A 390 83.28 45.64 13.77
N VAL A 391 82.15 45.39 13.10
CA VAL A 391 82.06 45.34 11.62
C VAL A 391 82.34 46.70 10.97
N CYS A 392 81.87 47.80 11.58
CA CYS A 392 82.07 49.16 11.04
C CYS A 392 83.53 49.62 11.12
N ARG A 393 84.21 49.38 12.25
CA ARG A 393 85.61 49.78 12.48
C ARG A 393 86.61 48.88 11.76
N ALA A 394 86.33 47.58 11.65
CA ALA A 394 87.18 46.60 10.97
C ALA A 394 88.65 46.57 11.47
N GLU A 395 88.88 46.87 12.76
CA GLU A 395 90.19 46.79 13.41
C GLU A 395 90.31 45.48 14.22
N GLU A 396 91.32 44.65 13.94
CA GLU A 396 91.47 43.34 14.61
C GLU A 396 91.57 43.43 16.13
N ALA A 397 92.35 44.38 16.67
CA ALA A 397 92.54 44.54 18.11
C ALA A 397 91.24 44.94 18.83
N TYR A 398 90.43 45.79 18.19
CA TYR A 398 89.13 46.19 18.72
C TYR A 398 88.13 45.03 18.66
N THR A 399 88.08 44.32 17.52
CA THR A 399 87.20 43.17 17.31
C THR A 399 87.41 42.09 18.37
N LYS A 400 88.67 41.72 18.69
CA LYS A 400 88.98 40.74 19.75
C LYS A 400 88.46 41.16 21.12
N LYS A 401 88.61 42.44 21.48
CA LYS A 401 88.11 42.99 22.74
C LYS A 401 86.57 42.99 22.80
N THR A 402 85.90 43.36 21.71
CA THR A 402 84.43 43.26 21.62
C THR A 402 83.94 41.81 21.67
N VAL A 403 84.64 40.86 21.06
CA VAL A 403 84.30 39.43 21.13
C VAL A 403 84.37 38.91 22.57
N GLU A 404 85.39 39.28 23.35
CA GLU A 404 85.47 38.92 24.77
C GLU A 404 84.30 39.48 25.61
N ASP A 405 83.86 40.70 25.30
CA ASP A 405 82.69 41.32 25.93
C ASP A 405 81.40 40.56 25.56
N ILE A 406 81.21 40.22 24.28
CA ILE A 406 80.05 39.43 23.81
C ILE A 406 80.08 38.00 24.39
N ARG A 407 81.25 37.35 24.50
CA ARG A 407 81.38 36.03 25.15
C ARG A 407 80.95 36.07 26.61
N ARG A 408 81.32 37.12 27.35
CA ARG A 408 80.86 37.30 28.74
C ARG A 408 79.34 37.48 28.82
N MET A 409 78.75 38.19 27.86
CA MET A 409 77.29 38.34 27.77
C MET A 409 76.62 37.00 27.46
N TYR A 410 77.17 36.20 26.54
CA TYR A 410 76.65 34.86 26.24
C TYR A 410 76.77 33.89 27.42
N MET A 411 77.87 33.95 28.19
CA MET A 411 78.01 33.14 29.40
C MET A 411 76.96 33.47 30.46
N LYS A 412 76.51 34.73 30.52
CA LYS A 412 75.41 35.17 31.41
C LYS A 412 74.02 34.80 30.87
N ASN A 413 73.86 34.65 29.55
CA ASN A 413 72.59 34.33 28.90
C ASN A 413 72.75 33.19 27.87
N ARG A 414 72.99 31.96 28.37
CA ARG A 414 73.32 30.77 27.55
C ARG A 414 72.17 30.25 26.68
N GLU A 415 70.97 30.79 26.84
CA GLU A 415 69.78 30.44 26.06
C GLU A 415 69.55 31.39 24.87
N SER A 416 70.26 32.51 24.82
CA SER A 416 70.11 33.51 23.76
C SER A 416 70.80 33.07 22.46
N TRP A 417 70.01 32.66 21.46
CA TRP A 417 70.52 32.26 20.15
C TRP A 417 71.05 33.45 19.34
N GLN A 418 70.53 34.66 19.56
CA GLN A 418 70.96 35.88 18.87
C GLN A 418 72.43 36.21 19.17
N ILE A 419 72.82 36.13 20.44
CA ILE A 419 74.20 36.37 20.87
C ILE A 419 75.14 35.30 20.32
N LEU A 420 74.69 34.04 20.26
CA LEU A 420 75.45 32.96 19.63
C LEU A 420 75.66 33.20 18.13
N CYS A 421 74.63 33.60 17.39
CA CYS A 421 74.76 33.91 15.96
C CYS A 421 75.78 35.02 15.70
N ILE A 422 75.80 36.05 16.55
CA ILE A 422 76.79 37.14 16.50
C ILE A 422 78.21 36.62 16.78
N LEU A 423 78.38 35.77 17.80
CA LEU A 423 79.67 35.17 18.14
C LEU A 423 80.21 34.27 17.02
N VAL A 424 79.34 33.47 16.41
CA VAL A 424 79.68 32.58 15.30
C VAL A 424 80.19 33.35 14.07
N GLU A 425 79.78 34.61 13.89
CA GLU A 425 80.26 35.47 12.79
C GLU A 425 81.58 36.19 13.09
N LEU A 426 81.81 36.64 14.33
CA LEU A 426 82.95 37.49 14.68
C LEU A 426 84.16 36.75 15.27
N ASP A 427 83.94 35.59 15.88
CA ASP A 427 84.94 34.93 16.70
C ASP A 427 85.81 33.96 15.87
N GLU A 428 87.13 34.13 15.95
CA GLU A 428 88.13 33.26 15.30
C GLU A 428 88.02 31.79 15.75
N ILE A 429 87.55 31.53 16.98
CA ILE A 429 87.37 30.15 17.50
C ILE A 429 86.38 29.35 16.68
N TYR A 430 85.41 30.01 16.04
CA TYR A 430 84.40 29.37 15.22
C TYR A 430 84.78 29.39 13.73
N GLN A 431 86.06 29.49 13.34
CA GLN A 431 86.43 29.39 11.92
C GLN A 431 86.03 28.05 11.30
N ASP A 432 86.14 26.95 12.04
CA ASP A 432 85.69 25.64 11.57
C ASP A 432 84.14 25.56 11.50
N LYS A 433 83.62 25.27 10.32
CA LYS A 433 82.19 25.16 10.03
C LYS A 433 81.54 23.98 10.74
N GLN A 434 82.31 22.91 10.98
CA GLN A 434 81.83 21.73 11.72
C GLN A 434 81.50 22.11 13.18
N ASP A 435 82.43 22.81 13.85
CA ASP A 435 82.25 23.28 15.23
C ASP A 435 81.13 24.33 15.34
N LYS A 436 81.01 25.22 14.36
CA LYS A 436 79.87 26.16 14.23
C LYS A 436 78.54 25.42 14.24
N LEU A 437 78.39 24.43 13.38
CA LEU A 437 77.16 23.65 13.26
C LEU A 437 76.83 22.88 14.53
N SER A 438 77.82 22.29 15.21
CA SER A 438 77.62 21.60 16.49
C SER A 438 77.10 22.55 17.58
N ARG A 439 77.62 23.78 17.66
CA ARG A 439 77.12 24.79 18.62
C ARG A 439 75.71 25.29 18.29
N LEU A 440 75.38 25.41 17.01
CA LEU A 440 74.02 25.74 16.58
C LEU A 440 73.06 24.58 16.90
N GLU A 441 73.46 23.33 16.69
CA GLU A 441 72.66 22.14 17.06
C GLU A 441 72.39 22.09 18.58
N GLU A 442 73.40 22.38 19.42
CA GLU A 442 73.23 22.52 20.88
C GLU A 442 72.19 23.59 21.24
N GLN A 443 72.19 24.73 20.53
CA GLN A 443 71.25 25.82 20.80
C GLN A 443 69.83 25.52 20.31
N TYR A 444 69.70 24.75 19.23
CA TYR A 444 68.43 24.23 18.78
C TYR A 444 67.78 23.31 19.83
N GLN A 445 68.57 22.44 20.46
CA GLN A 445 68.09 21.58 21.55
C GLN A 445 67.58 22.37 22.77
N LYS A 446 68.07 23.60 22.97
CA LYS A 446 67.57 24.53 24.00
C LYS A 446 66.36 25.36 23.58
N GLY A 447 65.78 25.13 22.40
CA GLY A 447 64.54 25.77 21.94
C GLY A 447 64.69 26.93 20.95
N ALA A 448 65.86 27.14 20.35
CA ALA A 448 66.03 28.18 19.32
C ALA A 448 65.21 27.87 18.06
N ASN A 449 64.28 28.77 17.70
CA ASN A 449 63.38 28.59 16.55
C ASN A 449 63.10 29.93 15.85
N SER A 450 64.08 30.44 15.10
CA SER A 450 63.99 31.71 14.37
C SER A 450 64.49 31.59 12.93
N ILE A 451 63.93 32.39 12.02
CA ILE A 451 64.30 32.42 10.60
C ILE A 451 65.79 32.73 10.41
N LEU A 452 66.30 33.74 11.11
CA LEU A 452 67.70 34.16 10.99
C LEU A 452 68.67 33.11 11.56
N PHE A 453 68.26 32.40 12.60
CA PHE A 453 69.01 31.28 13.17
C PHE A 453 69.17 30.15 12.15
N TYR A 454 68.07 29.73 11.51
CA TYR A 454 68.13 28.68 10.48
C TYR A 454 68.88 29.14 9.22
N LEU A 455 68.78 30.42 8.85
CA LEU A 455 69.57 30.99 7.75
C LEU A 455 71.08 30.87 8.03
N GLN A 456 71.50 31.15 9.27
CA GLN A 456 72.92 31.04 9.63
C GLN A 456 73.41 29.59 9.57
N ALA A 457 72.62 28.65 10.08
CA ALA A 457 72.93 27.22 9.94
C ALA A 457 72.98 26.80 8.47
N TYR A 458 72.04 27.28 7.65
CA TYR A 458 71.99 26.95 6.22
C TYR A 458 73.18 27.49 5.43
N ARG A 459 73.69 28.70 5.75
CA ARG A 459 74.90 29.25 5.10
C ARG A 459 76.11 28.33 5.26
N CYS A 460 76.29 27.74 6.45
CA CYS A 460 77.35 26.76 6.68
C CYS A 460 77.21 25.54 5.74
N TYR A 461 76.00 25.00 5.58
CA TYR A 461 75.74 23.88 4.66
C TYR A 461 75.87 24.26 3.19
N ARG A 462 75.49 25.49 2.80
CA ARG A 462 75.62 26.00 1.43
C ARG A 462 77.08 26.13 1.00
N GLU A 463 77.95 26.58 1.90
CA GLU A 463 79.36 26.76 1.59
C GLU A 463 80.18 25.46 1.71
N GLN A 464 79.76 24.51 2.55
CA GLN A 464 80.42 23.21 2.68
C GLN A 464 79.37 22.08 2.83
N PRO A 465 78.85 21.55 1.70
CA PRO A 465 77.84 20.48 1.72
C PRO A 465 78.31 19.18 2.40
N GLU A 466 79.61 18.93 2.45
CA GLU A 466 80.22 17.75 3.11
C GLU A 466 79.98 17.70 4.63
N CYS A 467 79.62 18.82 5.25
CA CYS A 467 79.30 18.87 6.68
C CYS A 467 77.97 18.14 7.01
N ILE A 468 77.15 17.79 6.01
CA ILE A 468 75.87 17.09 6.19
C ILE A 468 76.14 15.61 6.49
N LYS A 469 76.50 15.25 7.72
CA LYS A 469 76.81 13.85 8.06
C LYS A 469 75.57 12.98 8.29
N LYS A 470 74.45 13.58 8.69
CA LYS A 470 73.19 12.91 9.05
C LYS A 470 72.00 13.81 8.74
N LEU A 471 70.81 13.21 8.59
CA LEU A 471 69.53 13.92 8.54
C LEU A 471 68.80 13.76 9.88
N GLY A 472 69.22 14.50 10.90
CA GLY A 472 68.59 14.54 12.22
C GLY A 472 67.53 15.64 12.34
N ALA A 473 66.97 15.82 13.54
CA ALA A 473 65.91 16.80 13.79
C ALA A 473 66.34 18.25 13.49
N PHE A 474 67.61 18.59 13.74
CA PHE A 474 68.17 19.90 13.44
C PHE A 474 68.32 20.12 11.94
N GLU A 475 68.96 19.18 11.24
CA GLU A 475 69.17 19.27 9.79
C GLU A 475 67.85 19.31 9.03
N ILE A 476 66.88 18.45 9.40
CA ILE A 476 65.53 18.45 8.82
C ILE A 476 64.87 19.81 9.00
N ARG A 477 65.02 20.46 10.15
CA ARG A 477 64.42 21.78 10.42
C ARG A 477 65.06 22.88 9.57
N VAL A 478 66.39 22.88 9.47
CA VAL A 478 67.15 23.84 8.64
C VAL A 478 66.81 23.66 7.16
N PHE A 479 66.75 22.42 6.67
CA PHE A 479 66.42 22.15 5.27
C PHE A 479 64.93 22.35 4.96
N SER A 480 64.02 22.11 5.91
CA SER A 480 62.61 22.48 5.76
C SER A 480 62.45 24.00 5.61
N PHE A 481 63.21 24.78 6.40
CA PHE A 481 63.29 26.22 6.25
C PHE A 481 63.85 26.62 4.87
N ALA A 482 64.98 26.05 4.46
CA ALA A 482 65.61 26.36 3.17
C ALA A 482 64.69 26.00 1.99
N ALA A 483 64.03 24.83 2.04
CA ALA A 483 63.07 24.40 1.04
C ALA A 483 61.84 25.32 0.98
N LYS A 484 61.33 25.78 2.13
CA LYS A 484 60.17 26.68 2.20
C LYS A 484 60.41 28.01 1.49
N TYR A 485 61.61 28.58 1.62
CA TYR A 485 61.96 29.88 1.02
C TYR A 485 62.72 29.76 -0.30
N GLY A 486 62.95 28.54 -0.80
CA GLY A 486 63.65 28.29 -2.06
C GLY A 486 65.12 28.69 -2.05
N LEU A 487 65.80 28.44 -0.92
CA LEU A 487 67.21 28.73 -0.70
C LEU A 487 68.13 27.56 -1.05
N LEU A 488 67.58 26.35 -1.24
CA LEU A 488 68.33 25.12 -1.52
C LEU A 488 69.19 25.31 -2.78
N SER A 489 70.49 25.03 -2.68
CA SER A 489 71.36 24.91 -3.86
C SER A 489 71.26 23.50 -4.44
N GLU A 490 71.60 23.37 -5.72
CA GLU A 490 71.63 22.08 -6.43
C GLU A 490 72.53 21.05 -5.73
N GLU A 491 73.74 21.44 -5.35
CA GLU A 491 74.70 20.57 -4.66
C GLU A 491 74.17 20.04 -3.32
N VAL A 492 73.55 20.91 -2.51
CA VAL A 492 72.96 20.52 -1.22
C VAL A 492 71.74 19.63 -1.43
N ALA A 493 70.91 19.92 -2.43
CA ALA A 493 69.75 19.09 -2.76
C ALA A 493 70.16 17.66 -3.18
N LEU A 494 71.19 17.52 -4.01
CA LEU A 494 71.74 16.21 -4.42
C LEU A 494 72.33 15.45 -3.23
N TYR A 495 73.04 16.15 -2.33
CA TYR A 495 73.60 15.53 -1.12
C TYR A 495 72.50 15.02 -0.16
N ILE A 496 71.45 15.82 0.04
CA ILE A 496 70.27 15.42 0.82
C ILE A 496 69.60 14.20 0.17
N ALA A 497 69.43 14.18 -1.15
CA ALA A 497 68.85 13.06 -1.88
C ALA A 497 69.67 11.77 -1.70
N ASN A 498 71.00 11.86 -1.77
CA ASN A 498 71.89 10.73 -1.54
C ASN A 498 71.67 10.12 -0.14
N LEU A 499 71.71 10.95 0.90
CA LEU A 499 71.51 10.51 2.29
C LEU A 499 70.10 9.97 2.52
N ALA A 500 69.08 10.58 1.91
CA ALA A 500 67.70 10.11 2.03
C ALA A 500 67.52 8.68 1.50
N THR A 501 68.26 8.27 0.45
CA THR A 501 68.20 6.89 -0.06
C THR A 501 68.68 5.84 0.94
N GLN A 502 69.55 6.23 1.88
CA GLN A 502 70.12 5.34 2.89
C GLN A 502 69.20 5.14 4.11
N LEU A 503 68.17 5.98 4.26
CA LEU A 503 67.20 5.87 5.35
C LEU A 503 66.38 4.58 5.23
N LYS A 504 66.00 4.03 6.39
CA LYS A 504 65.27 2.75 6.49
C LYS A 504 63.74 2.91 6.39
N GLY A 505 63.20 4.12 6.53
CA GLY A 505 61.76 4.36 6.56
C GLY A 505 61.36 5.72 5.98
N PHE A 506 60.05 5.97 5.97
CA PHE A 506 59.47 7.20 5.44
C PHE A 506 59.41 8.30 6.51
N ASP A 507 59.94 9.47 6.17
CA ASP A 507 59.81 10.71 6.96
C ASP A 507 59.08 11.77 6.13
N LYS A 508 57.97 12.30 6.67
CA LYS A 508 57.12 13.29 5.99
C LYS A 508 57.84 14.61 5.72
N ASN A 509 58.74 15.05 6.61
CA ASN A 509 59.47 16.30 6.44
C ASN A 509 60.52 16.17 5.34
N ILE A 510 61.24 15.05 5.30
CA ILE A 510 62.23 14.77 4.25
C ILE A 510 61.51 14.65 2.89
N TYR A 511 60.35 14.00 2.84
CA TYR A 511 59.51 13.94 1.64
C TYR A 511 59.15 15.34 1.11
N GLN A 512 58.72 16.25 1.99
CA GLN A 512 58.41 17.64 1.61
C GLN A 512 59.64 18.40 1.12
N ILE A 513 60.80 18.19 1.75
CA ILE A 513 62.07 18.80 1.34
C ILE A 513 62.46 18.31 -0.06
N LEU A 514 62.49 16.99 -0.29
CA LEU A 514 62.84 16.40 -1.58
C LEU A 514 61.84 16.76 -2.67
N GLY A 515 60.55 16.84 -2.35
CA GLY A 515 59.51 17.28 -3.29
C GLY A 515 59.76 18.69 -3.79
N LYS A 516 60.05 19.63 -2.88
CA LYS A 516 60.40 21.01 -3.23
C LYS A 516 61.75 21.13 -3.92
N ALA A 517 62.72 20.30 -3.55
CA ALA A 517 64.01 20.23 -4.21
C ALA A 517 63.85 19.79 -5.68
N TYR A 518 63.01 18.79 -5.95
CA TYR A 518 62.71 18.33 -7.30
C TYR A 518 61.95 19.37 -8.14
N GLU A 519 61.04 20.14 -7.52
CA GLU A 519 60.36 21.26 -8.20
C GLU A 519 61.35 22.35 -8.66
N GLN A 520 62.43 22.57 -7.90
CA GLN A 520 63.48 23.54 -8.24
C GLN A 520 64.50 22.95 -9.22
N TYR A 521 64.87 21.70 -9.01
CA TYR A 521 65.92 20.98 -9.74
C TYR A 521 65.38 19.59 -10.12
N PRO A 522 64.80 19.42 -11.33
CA PRO A 522 64.20 18.16 -11.76
C PRO A 522 65.27 17.12 -12.13
N ASP A 523 66.04 16.67 -11.14
CA ASP A 523 67.14 15.72 -11.31
C ASP A 523 66.70 14.25 -11.04
N PRO A 524 67.15 13.27 -11.85
CA PRO A 524 66.81 11.86 -11.68
C PRO A 524 67.23 11.26 -10.33
N MET A 525 68.31 11.74 -9.71
CA MET A 525 68.79 11.27 -8.41
C MET A 525 67.83 11.68 -7.29
N ILE A 526 67.29 12.90 -7.35
CA ILE A 526 66.29 13.38 -6.39
C ILE A 526 64.99 12.58 -6.54
N LEU A 527 64.55 12.35 -7.78
CA LEU A 527 63.37 11.52 -8.06
C LEU A 527 63.54 10.08 -7.56
N ASN A 528 64.73 9.50 -7.75
CA ASN A 528 65.07 8.18 -7.23
C ASN A 528 65.00 8.13 -5.70
N ALA A 529 65.51 9.16 -5.02
CA ALA A 529 65.44 9.26 -3.57
C ALA A 529 64.00 9.35 -3.05
N VAL A 530 63.16 10.17 -3.69
CA VAL A 530 61.72 10.28 -3.35
C VAL A 530 61.03 8.93 -3.48
N CYS A 531 61.18 8.26 -4.63
CA CYS A 531 60.51 6.98 -4.88
C CYS A 531 61.03 5.86 -3.98
N THR A 532 62.34 5.77 -3.76
CA THR A 532 62.94 4.78 -2.86
C THR A 532 62.41 4.92 -1.43
N MET A 533 62.25 6.16 -0.95
CA MET A 533 61.71 6.42 0.39
C MET A 533 60.23 6.06 0.50
N LEU A 534 59.43 6.37 -0.53
CA LEU A 534 58.01 6.01 -0.57
C LEU A 534 57.81 4.49 -0.57
N ILE A 535 58.61 3.76 -1.36
CA ILE A 535 58.56 2.28 -1.44
C ILE A 535 58.99 1.65 -0.11
N LYS A 536 60.12 2.08 0.47
CA LYS A 536 60.59 1.59 1.78
C LYS A 536 59.59 1.88 2.90
N GLY A 537 58.84 2.97 2.79
CA GLY A 537 57.78 3.33 3.73
C GLY A 537 56.42 2.69 3.45
N SER A 538 56.33 1.80 2.46
CA SER A 538 55.08 1.17 2.01
C SER A 538 53.94 2.17 1.77
N ARG A 539 54.27 3.33 1.19
CA ARG A 539 53.28 4.38 0.88
C ARG A 539 52.59 4.07 -0.45
N LEU A 540 51.38 3.53 -0.33
CA LEU A 540 50.57 3.03 -1.43
C LEU A 540 49.30 3.87 -1.67
N ASP A 541 49.19 5.03 -1.03
CA ASP A 541 48.07 5.95 -1.21
C ASP A 541 48.13 6.65 -2.59
N GLY A 542 46.96 6.93 -3.18
CA GLY A 542 46.85 7.54 -4.51
C GLY A 542 47.50 8.92 -4.64
N GLU A 543 47.67 9.65 -3.54
CA GLU A 543 48.36 10.95 -3.51
C GLU A 543 49.82 10.85 -4.00
N TYR A 544 50.46 9.70 -3.79
CA TYR A 544 51.86 9.48 -4.17
C TYR A 544 52.04 8.99 -5.62
N PHE A 545 50.95 8.67 -6.32
CA PHE A 545 50.98 8.14 -7.69
C PHE A 545 51.83 9.00 -8.65
N VAL A 546 51.77 10.32 -8.50
CA VAL A 546 52.50 11.29 -9.34
C VAL A 546 54.02 11.01 -9.36
N TRP A 547 54.59 10.56 -8.24
CA TRP A 547 56.03 10.27 -8.14
C TRP A 547 56.40 8.97 -8.86
N TYR A 548 55.62 7.91 -8.65
CA TYR A 548 55.81 6.65 -9.35
C TYR A 548 55.64 6.81 -10.86
N GLU A 549 54.66 7.60 -11.29
CA GLU A 549 54.45 7.94 -12.71
C GLU A 549 55.67 8.63 -13.33
N ARG A 550 56.25 9.61 -12.64
CA ARG A 550 57.47 10.29 -13.09
C ARG A 550 58.66 9.34 -13.15
N ALA A 551 58.84 8.47 -12.15
CA ALA A 551 59.95 7.52 -12.11
C ALA A 551 59.90 6.49 -13.23
N VAL A 552 58.70 5.99 -13.57
CA VAL A 552 58.50 5.08 -14.71
C VAL A 552 58.79 5.78 -16.03
N LYS A 553 58.30 7.03 -16.21
CA LYS A 553 58.59 7.83 -17.42
C LYS A 553 60.08 8.15 -17.58
N ALA A 554 60.79 8.35 -16.47
CA ALA A 554 62.24 8.56 -16.45
C ALA A 554 63.07 7.27 -16.61
N GLY A 555 62.44 6.08 -16.63
CA GLY A 555 63.14 4.80 -16.82
C GLY A 555 64.00 4.37 -15.62
N LEU A 556 63.65 4.79 -14.40
CA LEU A 556 64.41 4.44 -13.20
C LEU A 556 64.27 2.95 -12.84
N LYS A 557 65.38 2.32 -12.47
CA LYS A 557 65.44 0.90 -12.07
C LYS A 557 65.37 0.74 -10.55
N ILE A 558 64.20 1.00 -9.97
CA ILE A 558 63.95 0.86 -8.53
C ILE A 558 63.16 -0.43 -8.28
N ALA A 559 63.55 -1.21 -7.27
CA ALA A 559 62.81 -2.41 -6.88
C ALA A 559 61.39 -2.05 -6.42
N GLN A 560 60.39 -2.86 -6.79
CA GLN A 560 58.96 -2.67 -6.48
C GLN A 560 58.29 -1.42 -7.08
N LEU A 561 58.95 -0.74 -8.02
CA LEU A 561 58.42 0.49 -8.63
C LEU A 561 57.14 0.22 -9.43
N TYR A 562 57.13 -0.82 -10.27
CA TYR A 562 56.00 -1.12 -11.13
C TYR A 562 54.79 -1.64 -10.34
N GLU A 563 55.02 -2.37 -9.26
CA GLU A 563 53.99 -2.79 -8.30
C GLU A 563 53.38 -1.59 -7.60
N SER A 564 54.22 -0.70 -7.06
CA SER A 564 53.75 0.51 -6.37
C SER A 564 52.97 1.42 -7.33
N TYR A 565 53.41 1.53 -8.59
CA TYR A 565 52.67 2.23 -9.65
C TYR A 565 51.28 1.63 -9.87
N MET A 566 51.18 0.29 -10.04
CA MET A 566 49.91 -0.38 -10.28
C MET A 566 48.97 -0.39 -9.06
N ILE A 567 49.53 -0.42 -7.84
CA ILE A 567 48.71 -0.36 -6.63
C ILE A 567 48.13 1.05 -6.43
N THR A 568 48.91 2.10 -6.72
CA THR A 568 48.51 3.50 -6.49
C THR A 568 47.70 4.12 -7.64
N ILE A 569 47.59 3.46 -8.80
CA ILE A 569 46.77 3.96 -9.92
C ILE A 569 45.27 3.78 -9.63
N HIS A 570 44.50 4.86 -9.75
CA HIS A 570 43.05 4.87 -9.51
C HIS A 570 42.33 5.82 -10.48
N GLY A 571 41.00 5.67 -10.57
CA GLY A 571 40.12 6.57 -11.33
C GLY A 571 40.36 6.54 -12.84
N GLU A 572 40.16 7.70 -13.49
CA GLU A 572 40.32 7.85 -14.95
C GLU A 572 41.74 7.52 -15.45
N LYS A 573 42.77 7.79 -14.64
CA LYS A 573 44.16 7.45 -15.00
C LYS A 573 44.38 5.96 -15.21
N ALA A 574 43.61 5.09 -14.56
CA ALA A 574 43.69 3.64 -14.77
C ALA A 574 43.17 3.20 -16.15
N LYS A 575 42.40 4.05 -16.83
CA LYS A 575 41.86 3.80 -18.18
C LYS A 575 42.80 4.29 -19.29
N GLU A 576 43.77 5.14 -18.98
CA GLU A 576 44.78 5.61 -19.93
C GLU A 576 45.78 4.50 -20.32
N PRO A 577 46.40 4.55 -21.50
CA PRO A 577 47.33 3.51 -21.94
C PRO A 577 48.56 3.42 -21.02
N LEU A 578 48.80 2.23 -20.46
CA LEU A 578 49.96 2.01 -19.59
C LEU A 578 51.28 2.04 -20.40
N PRO A 579 52.39 2.53 -19.80
CA PRO A 579 53.72 2.43 -20.39
C PRO A 579 54.13 1.00 -20.78
N LYS A 580 54.76 0.83 -21.95
CA LYS A 580 55.20 -0.49 -22.45
C LYS A 580 56.10 -1.27 -21.47
N SER A 581 56.90 -0.56 -20.68
CA SER A 581 57.75 -1.16 -19.65
C SER A 581 56.96 -1.92 -18.58
N ILE A 582 55.74 -1.46 -18.25
CA ILE A 582 54.86 -2.11 -17.28
C ILE A 582 54.28 -3.41 -17.85
N TYR A 583 53.83 -3.41 -19.11
CA TYR A 583 53.36 -4.63 -19.76
C TYR A 583 54.44 -5.71 -19.84
N LEU A 584 55.68 -5.33 -20.17
CA LEU A 584 56.79 -6.28 -20.24
C LEU A 584 57.16 -6.82 -18.85
N TYR A 585 57.10 -5.99 -17.81
CA TYR A 585 57.41 -6.40 -16.44
C TYR A 585 56.47 -7.51 -15.94
N PHE A 586 55.16 -7.28 -16.02
CA PHE A 586 54.15 -8.22 -15.49
C PHE A 586 53.95 -9.47 -16.36
N LEU A 587 54.57 -9.52 -17.55
CA LEU A 587 54.53 -10.70 -18.40
C LEU A 587 55.26 -11.89 -17.73
N HIS A 588 56.37 -11.62 -17.05
CA HIS A 588 57.23 -12.62 -16.41
C HIS A 588 56.72 -13.09 -15.04
N GLY A 589 55.66 -12.47 -14.50
CA GLY A 589 55.03 -12.84 -13.24
C GLY A 589 54.47 -11.61 -12.50
N SER A 590 53.40 -11.81 -11.74
CA SER A 590 52.71 -10.73 -11.00
C SER A 590 52.41 -11.12 -9.56
N VAL A 591 52.67 -10.23 -8.62
CA VAL A 591 52.26 -10.32 -7.20
C VAL A 591 51.05 -9.42 -6.92
N LEU A 592 50.38 -8.94 -7.97
CA LEU A 592 49.24 -8.02 -7.87
C LEU A 592 47.98 -8.78 -7.43
N ASP A 593 47.15 -8.10 -6.64
CA ASP A 593 45.80 -8.58 -6.33
C ASP A 593 44.90 -8.63 -7.57
N TYR A 594 43.85 -9.44 -7.54
CA TYR A 594 42.93 -9.64 -8.68
C TYR A 594 42.33 -8.32 -9.17
N THR A 595 42.07 -7.37 -8.26
CA THR A 595 41.52 -6.05 -8.59
C THR A 595 42.46 -5.27 -9.53
N LYS A 596 43.75 -5.25 -9.23
CA LYS A 596 44.77 -4.55 -10.02
C LYS A 596 45.20 -5.35 -11.26
N LEU A 597 45.17 -6.68 -11.19
CA LEU A 597 45.33 -7.53 -12.38
C LEU A 597 44.23 -7.30 -13.39
N ALA A 598 42.97 -7.14 -12.94
CA ALA A 598 41.86 -6.82 -13.82
C ALA A 598 42.07 -5.47 -14.52
N VAL A 599 42.63 -4.46 -13.83
CA VAL A 599 43.01 -3.17 -14.45
C VAL A 599 44.09 -3.37 -15.53
N LEU A 600 45.15 -4.14 -15.23
CA LEU A 600 46.22 -4.43 -16.20
C LEU A 600 45.66 -5.11 -17.46
N TYR A 601 44.90 -6.18 -17.30
CA TYR A 601 44.35 -6.95 -18.42
C TYR A 601 43.30 -6.17 -19.21
N ALA A 602 42.43 -5.41 -18.54
CA ALA A 602 41.51 -4.51 -19.23
C ALA A 602 42.28 -3.46 -20.07
N ASN A 603 43.39 -2.93 -19.55
CA ASN A 603 44.21 -1.97 -20.29
C ASN A 603 44.88 -2.60 -21.53
N VAL A 604 45.38 -3.84 -21.41
CA VAL A 604 45.91 -4.61 -22.55
C VAL A 604 44.82 -4.81 -23.61
N ILE A 605 43.60 -5.16 -23.22
CA ILE A 605 42.47 -5.36 -24.15
C ILE A 605 42.08 -4.05 -24.85
N LEU A 606 42.10 -2.92 -24.15
CA LEU A 606 41.65 -1.63 -24.70
C LEU A 606 42.70 -0.97 -25.61
N HIS A 607 43.99 -1.11 -25.31
CA HIS A 607 45.05 -0.26 -25.91
C HIS A 607 46.12 -1.02 -26.69
N VAL A 608 46.21 -2.35 -26.58
CA VAL A 608 47.18 -3.16 -27.34
C VAL A 608 46.48 -3.82 -28.53
N GLU A 609 47.04 -3.63 -29.72
CA GLU A 609 46.52 -4.26 -30.93
C GLU A 609 46.54 -5.79 -30.82
N GLU A 610 45.45 -6.44 -31.24
CA GLU A 610 45.26 -7.89 -31.13
C GLU A 610 46.27 -8.70 -31.95
N THR A 611 46.79 -8.11 -33.03
CA THR A 611 47.82 -8.70 -33.92
C THR A 611 49.23 -8.61 -33.33
N SER A 612 49.40 -7.90 -32.20
CA SER A 612 50.70 -7.77 -31.55
C SER A 612 51.11 -9.06 -30.84
N GLU A 613 52.40 -9.41 -30.94
CA GLU A 613 52.99 -10.53 -30.19
C GLU A 613 52.76 -10.39 -28.68
N LEU A 614 52.78 -9.15 -28.16
CA LEU A 614 52.52 -8.87 -26.75
C LEU A 614 51.10 -9.26 -26.34
N TYR A 615 50.08 -9.01 -27.17
CA TYR A 615 48.71 -9.44 -26.90
C TYR A 615 48.60 -10.97 -26.91
N GLY A 616 49.22 -11.62 -27.90
CA GLY A 616 49.24 -13.08 -28.01
C GLY A 616 49.76 -13.78 -26.75
N GLN A 617 50.82 -13.24 -26.15
CA GLN A 617 51.41 -13.78 -24.91
C GLN A 617 50.55 -13.55 -23.66
N TYR A 618 49.70 -12.51 -23.65
CA TYR A 618 48.75 -12.24 -22.55
C TYR A 618 47.42 -12.99 -22.72
N ARG A 619 47.03 -13.36 -23.95
CA ARG A 619 45.69 -13.87 -24.27
C ARG A 619 45.25 -15.04 -23.39
N GLU A 620 46.06 -16.09 -23.30
CA GLU A 620 45.73 -17.29 -22.51
C GLU A 620 45.60 -16.97 -21.01
N LYS A 621 46.50 -16.13 -20.48
CA LYS A 621 46.44 -15.67 -19.07
C LYS A 621 45.18 -14.85 -18.80
N MET A 622 44.79 -13.98 -19.73
CA MET A 622 43.58 -13.15 -19.61
C MET A 622 42.30 -14.00 -19.66
N GLU A 623 42.25 -15.00 -20.54
CA GLU A 623 41.10 -15.92 -20.66
C GLU A 623 40.93 -16.80 -19.42
N GLN A 624 42.01 -17.43 -18.94
CA GLN A 624 41.97 -18.22 -17.71
C GLN A 624 41.59 -17.36 -16.50
N PHE A 625 42.11 -16.13 -16.43
CA PHE A 625 41.73 -15.17 -15.39
C PHE A 625 40.25 -14.82 -15.46
N ALA A 626 39.71 -14.53 -16.65
CA ALA A 626 38.30 -14.23 -16.85
C ALA A 626 37.40 -15.36 -16.31
N LEU A 627 37.64 -16.60 -16.76
CA LEU A 627 36.83 -17.74 -16.37
C LEU A 627 36.93 -18.03 -14.86
N THR A 628 38.13 -17.94 -14.29
CA THR A 628 38.35 -18.15 -12.85
C THR A 628 37.65 -17.10 -11.99
N GLN A 629 37.65 -15.83 -12.42
CA GLN A 629 36.95 -14.77 -11.68
C GLN A 629 35.43 -14.84 -11.85
N LEU A 630 34.94 -15.29 -13.02
CA LEU A 630 33.51 -15.50 -13.26
C LEU A 630 32.96 -16.59 -12.32
N GLU A 631 33.66 -17.73 -12.20
CA GLU A 631 33.27 -18.81 -11.29
C GLU A 631 33.27 -18.37 -9.81
N LYS A 632 34.09 -17.38 -9.45
CA LYS A 632 34.10 -16.74 -8.13
C LYS A 632 33.04 -15.64 -7.96
N LYS A 633 32.21 -15.40 -8.98
CA LYS A 633 31.12 -14.40 -8.97
C LYS A 633 31.60 -12.96 -8.75
N HIS A 634 32.86 -12.67 -9.10
CA HIS A 634 33.42 -11.33 -8.95
C HIS A 634 33.01 -10.43 -10.11
N ILE A 635 32.65 -9.17 -9.83
CA ILE A 635 32.39 -8.18 -10.87
C ILE A 635 32.91 -6.79 -10.50
N THR A 636 33.65 -6.21 -11.44
CA THR A 636 34.16 -4.83 -11.38
C THR A 636 34.15 -4.25 -12.79
N GLU A 637 34.28 -2.92 -12.93
CA GLU A 637 34.33 -2.28 -14.25
C GLU A 637 35.45 -2.82 -15.17
N PRO A 638 36.67 -3.09 -14.69
CA PRO A 638 37.70 -3.77 -15.49
C PRO A 638 37.33 -5.22 -15.86
N LEU A 639 36.77 -5.99 -14.92
CA LEU A 639 36.34 -7.37 -15.20
C LEU A 639 35.27 -7.44 -16.28
N ARG A 640 34.34 -6.47 -16.32
CA ARG A 640 33.35 -6.36 -17.42
C ARG A 640 34.02 -6.34 -18.79
N ILE A 641 35.09 -5.56 -18.96
CA ILE A 641 35.80 -5.44 -20.24
C ILE A 641 36.41 -6.79 -20.64
N ILE A 642 36.98 -7.49 -19.67
CA ILE A 642 37.59 -8.81 -19.86
C ILE A 642 36.51 -9.85 -20.21
N TYR A 643 35.39 -9.86 -19.48
CA TYR A 643 34.27 -10.78 -19.72
C TYR A 643 33.66 -10.58 -21.11
N LYS A 644 33.40 -9.34 -21.54
CA LYS A 644 32.89 -9.06 -22.89
C LYS A 644 33.80 -9.58 -24.00
N ARG A 645 35.09 -9.78 -23.71
CA ARG A 645 36.07 -10.23 -24.69
C ARG A 645 36.17 -11.76 -24.79
N PHE A 646 36.05 -12.47 -23.67
CA PHE A 646 36.35 -13.92 -23.59
C PHE A 646 35.13 -14.81 -23.34
N LEU A 647 33.97 -14.26 -22.97
CA LEU A 647 32.75 -15.05 -22.78
C LEU A 647 32.06 -15.32 -24.12
N ASN A 648 32.09 -16.59 -24.53
CA ASN A 648 31.42 -17.14 -25.70
C ASN A 648 30.63 -18.41 -25.31
N GLU A 649 29.67 -18.83 -26.14
CA GLU A 649 28.82 -20.02 -25.90
C GLU A 649 29.61 -21.31 -25.61
N GLU A 650 30.73 -21.53 -26.30
CA GLU A 650 31.58 -22.72 -26.15
C GLU A 650 32.22 -22.85 -24.75
N ASN A 651 32.46 -21.72 -24.08
CA ASN A 651 33.14 -21.65 -22.79
C ASN A 651 32.18 -21.62 -21.58
N LEU A 652 30.86 -21.62 -21.83
CA LEU A 652 29.80 -21.49 -20.81
C LEU A 652 29.25 -22.86 -20.36
N THR A 653 29.87 -23.41 -19.31
CA THR A 653 29.33 -24.55 -18.55
C THR A 653 28.11 -24.14 -17.71
N PRO A 654 27.23 -25.05 -17.25
CA PRO A 654 26.06 -24.70 -16.44
C PRO A 654 26.42 -23.90 -15.18
N LYS A 655 27.49 -24.27 -14.48
CA LYS A 655 28.02 -23.50 -13.33
C LYS A 655 28.42 -22.07 -13.70
N ARG A 656 28.97 -21.85 -14.90
CA ARG A 656 29.35 -20.52 -15.38
C ARG A 656 28.14 -19.71 -15.85
N ARG A 657 27.10 -20.36 -16.39
CA ARG A 657 25.83 -19.70 -16.73
C ARG A 657 25.11 -19.18 -15.49
N GLU A 658 25.09 -19.97 -14.41
CA GLU A 658 24.57 -19.54 -13.11
C GLU A 658 25.34 -18.32 -12.57
N ALA A 659 26.68 -18.39 -12.55
CA ALA A 659 27.52 -17.27 -12.12
C ALA A 659 27.38 -16.02 -13.01
N LEU A 660 27.22 -16.21 -14.33
CA LEU A 660 26.96 -15.12 -15.27
C LEU A 660 25.59 -14.48 -15.02
N ASN A 661 24.57 -15.28 -14.73
CA ASN A 661 23.24 -14.77 -14.39
C ASN A 661 23.29 -13.91 -13.13
N GLU A 662 23.98 -14.35 -12.07
CA GLU A 662 24.16 -13.56 -10.86
C GLU A 662 24.90 -12.24 -11.13
N ILE A 663 26.04 -12.29 -11.84
CA ILE A 663 26.84 -11.09 -12.17
C ILE A 663 26.03 -10.09 -13.01
N CYS A 664 25.20 -10.58 -13.94
CA CYS A 664 24.30 -9.74 -14.73
C CYS A 664 23.34 -8.96 -13.84
N HIS A 665 22.95 -9.49 -12.68
CA HIS A 665 22.01 -8.84 -11.76
C HIS A 665 22.69 -8.03 -10.65
N VAL A 666 24.01 -7.81 -10.73
CA VAL A 666 24.75 -6.95 -9.78
C VAL A 666 24.62 -5.47 -10.14
N TYR A 667 24.18 -4.69 -9.15
CA TYR A 667 24.09 -3.24 -9.16
C TYR A 667 25.08 -2.65 -8.17
N GLU A 668 25.85 -1.67 -8.60
CA GLU A 668 26.62 -0.79 -7.72
C GLU A 668 25.72 0.37 -7.32
N VAL A 669 25.55 0.56 -6.02
CA VAL A 669 24.75 1.63 -5.45
C VAL A 669 25.67 2.57 -4.69
N ILE A 670 25.57 3.86 -5.01
CA ILE A 670 26.41 4.94 -4.48
C ILE A 670 25.52 5.86 -3.67
N VAL A 671 25.81 5.98 -2.38
CA VAL A 671 25.11 6.87 -1.45
C VAL A 671 26.03 8.01 -1.05
N GLN A 672 25.50 9.23 -1.05
CA GLN A 672 26.27 10.43 -0.67
C GLN A 672 26.44 10.58 0.86
N SER A 673 25.68 9.82 1.64
CA SER A 673 25.65 9.88 3.11
C SER A 673 26.56 8.83 3.76
N ASP A 674 27.49 9.29 4.59
CA ASP A 674 28.42 8.43 5.34
C ASP A 674 27.78 7.68 6.52
N ARG A 675 26.49 7.94 6.79
CA ARG A 675 25.76 7.38 7.94
C ARG A 675 25.09 6.04 7.68
N MET A 676 25.07 5.61 6.43
CA MET A 676 24.51 4.31 6.07
C MET A 676 25.50 3.21 6.46
N LYS A 677 25.00 2.20 7.15
CA LYS A 677 25.79 1.04 7.59
C LYS A 677 25.66 -0.09 6.57
N SER A 678 24.44 -0.37 6.12
CA SER A 678 24.14 -1.48 5.23
C SER A 678 22.98 -1.19 4.29
N VAL A 679 22.94 -1.88 3.16
CA VAL A 679 21.83 -1.97 2.22
C VAL A 679 21.19 -3.33 2.34
N ILE A 680 19.86 -3.37 2.35
CA ILE A 680 19.02 -4.56 2.41
C ILE A 680 18.18 -4.60 1.14
N VAL A 681 18.11 -5.76 0.50
CA VAL A 681 17.22 -6.00 -0.65
C VAL A 681 16.08 -6.92 -0.23
N ILE A 682 14.85 -6.48 -0.45
CA ILE A 682 13.64 -7.28 -0.29
C ILE A 682 13.18 -7.73 -1.68
N ASN A 683 12.99 -9.03 -1.89
CA ASN A 683 12.49 -9.57 -3.15
C ASN A 683 10.97 -9.38 -3.32
N ALA A 684 10.43 -9.78 -4.47
CA ALA A 684 9.00 -9.74 -4.77
C ALA A 684 8.15 -10.55 -3.76
N GLU A 685 8.70 -11.62 -3.19
CA GLU A 685 8.05 -12.48 -2.20
C GLU A 685 8.03 -11.87 -0.79
N GLY A 686 8.81 -10.81 -0.54
CA GLY A 686 8.90 -10.13 0.76
C GLY A 686 9.99 -10.68 1.69
N GLU A 687 10.88 -11.54 1.18
CA GLU A 687 12.04 -12.06 1.88
C GLU A 687 13.26 -11.15 1.72
N ILE A 688 14.12 -11.14 2.74
CA ILE A 688 15.39 -10.40 2.69
C ILE A 688 16.37 -11.23 1.86
N ALA A 689 16.52 -10.85 0.60
CA ALA A 689 17.40 -11.54 -0.35
C ALA A 689 18.88 -11.27 -0.10
N ASN A 690 19.24 -10.04 0.31
CA ASN A 690 20.63 -9.65 0.55
C ASN A 690 20.76 -8.55 1.60
N ARG A 691 21.83 -8.60 2.39
CA ARG A 691 22.26 -7.51 3.30
C ARG A 691 23.76 -7.28 3.13
N VAL A 692 24.13 -6.08 2.68
CA VAL A 692 25.51 -5.74 2.30
C VAL A 692 25.95 -4.46 3.00
N SER A 693 27.15 -4.45 3.60
CA SER A 693 27.70 -3.26 4.24
C SER A 693 28.13 -2.20 3.23
N VAL A 694 27.91 -0.93 3.55
CA VAL A 694 28.35 0.21 2.73
C VAL A 694 29.80 0.56 3.10
N ILE A 695 30.69 0.59 2.10
CA ILE A 695 32.10 0.94 2.25
C ILE A 695 32.41 2.12 1.34
N ASP A 696 32.94 3.22 1.89
CA ASP A 696 33.24 4.46 1.16
C ASP A 696 32.06 4.98 0.31
N GLY A 697 30.85 4.89 0.86
CA GLY A 697 29.62 5.31 0.19
C GLY A 697 29.16 4.40 -0.95
N LYS A 698 29.75 3.21 -1.11
CA LYS A 698 29.39 2.25 -2.18
C LYS A 698 29.00 0.89 -1.62
N ALA A 699 28.04 0.24 -2.27
CA ALA A 699 27.64 -1.14 -2.01
C ALA A 699 27.27 -1.85 -3.32
N GLN A 700 27.58 -3.14 -3.42
CA GLN A 700 27.15 -3.99 -4.54
C GLN A 700 26.00 -4.88 -4.07
N ILE A 701 24.86 -4.83 -4.76
CA ILE A 701 23.66 -5.60 -4.43
C ILE A 701 23.16 -6.38 -5.64
N HIS A 702 22.35 -7.41 -5.41
CA HIS A 702 21.69 -8.16 -6.48
C HIS A 702 20.23 -7.75 -6.57
N LEU A 703 19.79 -7.38 -7.77
CA LEU A 703 18.38 -7.11 -8.08
C LEU A 703 17.98 -8.01 -9.26
N TYR A 704 17.20 -9.05 -8.97
CA TYR A 704 16.73 -10.03 -9.96
C TYR A 704 15.44 -9.57 -10.64
N SER A 705 14.57 -8.91 -9.88
CA SER A 705 13.29 -8.40 -10.36
C SER A 705 13.23 -6.88 -10.31
N LYS A 706 12.36 -6.29 -11.14
CA LYS A 706 11.98 -4.87 -11.02
C LYS A 706 11.18 -4.59 -9.75
N GLU A 707 10.65 -5.62 -9.10
CA GLU A 707 9.88 -5.50 -7.87
C GLU A 707 10.75 -5.48 -6.61
N ASP A 708 12.04 -5.81 -6.75
CA ASP A 708 12.99 -5.82 -5.64
C ASP A 708 13.14 -4.41 -5.06
N ARG A 709 13.00 -4.30 -3.74
CA ARG A 709 13.09 -3.02 -3.02
C ARG A 709 14.42 -2.90 -2.29
N ILE A 710 15.02 -1.73 -2.38
CA ILE A 710 16.22 -1.36 -1.64
C ILE A 710 15.80 -0.65 -0.36
N VAL A 711 16.31 -1.11 0.77
CA VAL A 711 16.12 -0.51 2.10
C VAL A 711 17.49 -0.25 2.71
N TRP A 712 17.71 0.92 3.26
CA TRP A 712 18.97 1.35 3.86
C TRP A 712 18.90 1.26 5.38
N GLU A 713 19.91 0.66 5.99
CA GLU A 713 20.05 0.63 7.45
C GLU A 713 21.08 1.68 7.87
N GLY A 714 20.64 2.66 8.65
CA GLY A 714 21.52 3.67 9.25
C GLY A 714 22.35 3.11 10.40
N ARG A 715 23.45 3.80 10.75
CA ARG A 715 24.25 3.48 11.96
C ARG A 715 23.45 3.59 13.26
N ASN A 716 22.34 4.33 13.25
CA ASN A 716 21.38 4.44 14.36
C ASN A 716 20.39 3.27 14.44
N GLY A 717 20.42 2.32 13.51
CA GLY A 717 19.51 1.17 13.45
C GLY A 717 18.16 1.45 12.78
N ILE A 718 17.94 2.67 12.29
CA ILE A 718 16.72 3.04 11.55
C ILE A 718 16.82 2.53 10.11
N HIS A 719 15.70 2.05 9.59
CA HIS A 719 15.57 1.53 8.23
C HIS A 719 14.87 2.58 7.36
N TYR A 720 15.57 3.05 6.33
CA TYR A 720 15.08 4.06 5.38
C TYR A 720 14.75 3.39 4.05
N VAL A 721 13.59 3.68 3.48
CA VAL A 721 13.13 3.01 2.25
C VAL A 721 13.53 3.83 1.03
N GLU A 722 12.77 4.87 0.71
CA GLU A 722 12.97 5.71 -0.49
C GLU A 722 13.54 7.10 -0.14
N SER A 723 13.75 7.36 1.14
CA SER A 723 14.10 8.69 1.65
C SER A 723 15.58 9.05 1.46
N VAL A 724 16.44 8.05 1.25
CA VAL A 724 17.88 8.21 1.01
C VAL A 724 18.17 8.41 -0.48
N ASN A 725 18.88 9.49 -0.83
CA ASN A 725 19.36 9.68 -2.19
C ASN A 725 20.52 8.72 -2.50
N TYR A 726 20.37 7.93 -3.55
CA TYR A 726 21.43 7.08 -4.07
C TYR A 726 21.41 7.04 -5.60
N GLU A 727 22.58 6.79 -6.18
CA GLU A 727 22.73 6.47 -7.60
C GLU A 727 22.94 4.96 -7.75
N SER A 728 22.19 4.31 -8.64
CA SER A 728 22.37 2.88 -8.93
C SER A 728 22.85 2.69 -10.36
N ARG A 729 23.94 1.95 -10.54
CA ARG A 729 24.51 1.59 -11.84
C ARG A 729 24.62 0.08 -11.95
N ARG A 730 24.00 -0.50 -12.99
CA ARG A 730 24.19 -1.93 -13.32
C ARG A 730 25.61 -2.12 -13.84
N LEU A 731 26.39 -3.01 -13.21
CA LEU A 731 27.80 -3.20 -13.58
C LEU A 731 27.94 -3.94 -14.90
N PHE A 732 27.09 -4.94 -15.15
CA PHE A 732 27.14 -5.78 -16.34
C PHE A 732 25.77 -5.84 -17.02
N TYR A 733 25.54 -4.94 -17.99
CA TYR A 733 24.31 -4.94 -18.80
C TYR A 733 24.66 -5.18 -20.27
N ASP A 734 24.26 -6.36 -20.76
CA ASP A 734 24.24 -6.67 -22.18
C ASP A 734 23.09 -7.64 -22.45
N LYS A 735 22.23 -7.32 -23.42
CA LYS A 735 21.04 -8.13 -23.72
C LYS A 735 21.43 -9.53 -24.21
N HIS A 736 22.54 -9.63 -24.94
CA HIS A 736 23.07 -10.89 -25.44
C HIS A 736 23.41 -11.87 -24.30
N TYR A 737 24.09 -11.41 -23.24
CA TYR A 737 24.44 -12.28 -22.10
C TYR A 737 23.24 -12.67 -21.24
N LEU A 738 22.18 -11.86 -21.19
CA LEU A 738 20.92 -12.21 -20.53
C LEU A 738 20.14 -13.30 -21.28
N GLU A 739 20.15 -13.26 -22.62
CA GLU A 739 19.54 -14.30 -23.46
C GLU A 739 20.27 -15.64 -23.31
N LEU A 740 21.60 -15.63 -23.20
CA LEU A 740 22.43 -16.81 -22.92
C LEU A 740 22.19 -17.45 -21.54
N CYS A 741 21.55 -16.72 -20.61
CA CYS A 741 21.24 -17.19 -19.26
C CYS A 741 19.79 -17.69 -19.10
N ARG A 742 18.95 -17.60 -20.14
CA ARG A 742 17.59 -18.15 -20.07
C ARG A 742 17.66 -19.69 -20.06
N PRO A 743 16.98 -20.36 -19.12
CA PRO A 743 16.82 -21.81 -19.21
C PRO A 743 16.06 -22.17 -20.50
N ASP A 744 16.35 -23.33 -21.06
CA ASP A 744 15.57 -23.87 -22.18
C ASP A 744 14.10 -24.02 -21.73
N PRO A 745 13.12 -23.60 -22.54
CA PRO A 745 11.70 -23.52 -22.14
C PRO A 745 11.02 -24.87 -21.83
N GLU A 746 11.73 -26.00 -21.90
CA GLU A 746 11.18 -27.34 -21.72
C GLU A 746 11.19 -27.86 -20.26
N GLN A 747 11.54 -27.02 -19.26
CA GLN A 747 11.59 -27.46 -17.85
C GLN A 747 10.67 -26.71 -16.87
N GLU A 748 9.83 -25.78 -17.34
CA GLU A 748 8.87 -25.06 -16.46
C GLU A 748 7.41 -25.56 -16.53
N GLU A 749 7.08 -26.54 -17.40
CA GLU A 749 5.69 -27.02 -17.54
C GLU A 749 5.31 -28.27 -16.71
N GLU A 750 6.21 -28.83 -15.89
CA GLU A 750 5.89 -30.05 -15.10
C GLU A 750 5.75 -29.86 -13.57
N GLU A 751 5.82 -28.65 -13.05
CA GLU A 751 5.57 -28.39 -11.62
C GLU A 751 4.55 -27.26 -11.42
N GLY A 752 3.25 -27.55 -11.53
CA GLY A 752 2.29 -26.51 -11.18
C GLY A 752 0.79 -26.69 -11.39
N TYR A 753 0.21 -27.89 -11.48
CA TYR A 753 -1.24 -28.05 -11.23
C TYR A 753 -1.53 -29.39 -10.55
N CYS A 754 -1.21 -29.47 -9.26
CA CYS A 754 -1.89 -30.45 -8.42
C CYS A 754 -3.29 -29.90 -8.15
N SER A 755 -4.22 -30.13 -9.08
CA SER A 755 -5.65 -29.90 -8.84
C SER A 755 -6.06 -30.80 -7.67
N ARG A 756 -6.14 -30.21 -6.48
CA ARG A 756 -6.76 -30.87 -5.33
C ARG A 756 -8.23 -31.07 -5.69
N PRO A 757 -8.79 -32.28 -5.50
CA PRO A 757 -10.20 -32.50 -5.75
C PRO A 757 -11.03 -31.63 -4.81
N LEU A 758 -11.90 -30.82 -5.40
CA LEU A 758 -12.85 -29.94 -4.73
C LEU A 758 -13.64 -30.72 -3.66
N THR A 759 -13.64 -30.24 -2.42
CA THR A 759 -14.35 -30.89 -1.30
C THR A 759 -15.65 -30.17 -0.91
N PHE A 760 -16.57 -30.88 -0.27
CA PHE A 760 -17.87 -30.32 0.14
C PHE A 760 -17.73 -29.19 1.17
N GLU A 761 -16.74 -29.29 2.06
CA GLU A 761 -16.42 -28.26 3.07
C GLU A 761 -15.86 -26.98 2.42
N GLU A 762 -15.01 -27.10 1.39
CA GLU A 762 -14.48 -25.94 0.66
C GLU A 762 -15.58 -25.16 -0.08
N VAL A 763 -16.58 -25.85 -0.63
CA VAL A 763 -17.75 -25.20 -1.27
C VAL A 763 -18.65 -24.54 -0.23
N GLN A 764 -18.77 -25.11 0.96
CA GLN A 764 -19.54 -24.55 2.07
C GLN A 764 -18.94 -23.24 2.58
N ASP A 765 -17.63 -23.20 2.75
CA ASP A 765 -16.93 -22.02 3.24
C ASP A 765 -16.91 -20.92 2.17
N ASN A 766 -16.47 -21.24 0.94
CA ASN A 766 -16.19 -20.23 -0.09
C ASN A 766 -17.41 -19.85 -0.95
N GLY A 767 -18.50 -20.62 -0.87
CA GLY A 767 -19.71 -20.43 -1.69
C GLY A 767 -19.58 -20.95 -3.12
N LEU A 768 -20.73 -21.07 -3.80
CA LEU A 768 -20.84 -21.64 -5.15
C LEU A 768 -20.24 -20.73 -6.25
N GLU A 769 -20.15 -19.41 -6.01
CA GLU A 769 -19.71 -18.43 -7.01
C GLU A 769 -18.23 -18.56 -7.43
N GLN A 770 -17.40 -19.25 -6.63
CA GLN A 770 -15.95 -19.36 -6.88
C GLN A 770 -15.56 -20.59 -7.73
N TYR A 771 -16.53 -21.43 -8.08
CA TYR A 771 -16.29 -22.73 -8.70
C TYR A 771 -17.14 -22.94 -9.94
N GLU A 772 -16.66 -23.76 -10.88
CA GLU A 772 -17.41 -24.12 -12.08
C GLU A 772 -18.62 -24.98 -11.72
N HIS A 773 -19.79 -24.65 -12.30
CA HIS A 773 -21.06 -25.31 -11.98
C HIS A 773 -21.01 -26.82 -12.28
N GLU A 774 -20.24 -27.25 -13.28
CA GLU A 774 -20.03 -28.66 -13.62
C GLU A 774 -19.26 -29.43 -12.54
N GLU A 775 -18.21 -28.82 -11.96
CA GLU A 775 -17.40 -29.45 -10.91
C GLU A 775 -18.21 -29.63 -9.61
N VAL A 776 -18.97 -28.59 -9.23
CA VAL A 776 -19.85 -28.62 -8.06
C VAL A 776 -21.02 -29.59 -8.27
N PHE A 777 -21.56 -29.68 -9.49
CA PHE A 777 -22.59 -30.65 -9.85
C PHE A 777 -22.11 -32.09 -9.71
N HIS A 778 -20.91 -32.41 -10.20
CA HIS A 778 -20.31 -33.74 -10.04
C HIS A 778 -20.08 -34.08 -8.56
N LEU A 779 -19.64 -33.12 -7.75
CA LEU A 779 -19.52 -33.28 -6.30
C LEU A 779 -20.88 -33.59 -5.65
N CYS A 780 -21.92 -32.82 -5.96
CA CYS A 780 -23.26 -32.99 -5.39
C CYS A 780 -23.86 -34.35 -5.77
N SER A 781 -23.81 -34.74 -7.05
CA SER A 781 -24.35 -36.03 -7.52
C SER A 781 -23.60 -37.21 -6.90
N LYS A 782 -22.28 -37.09 -6.70
CA LYS A 782 -21.47 -38.09 -6.00
C LYS A 782 -21.86 -38.18 -4.52
N LYS A 783 -21.93 -37.05 -3.82
CA LYS A 783 -22.28 -36.99 -2.39
C LYS A 783 -23.67 -37.56 -2.10
N ILE A 784 -24.68 -37.23 -2.92
CA ILE A 784 -26.05 -37.79 -2.79
C ILE A 784 -26.02 -39.33 -2.82
N ARG A 785 -25.20 -39.92 -3.70
CA ARG A 785 -25.09 -41.38 -3.84
C ARG A 785 -24.29 -42.01 -2.69
N GLU A 786 -23.24 -41.34 -2.22
CA GLU A 786 -22.42 -41.80 -1.09
C GLU A 786 -23.19 -41.74 0.24
N ASP A 787 -23.95 -40.67 0.46
CA ASP A 787 -24.75 -40.45 1.67
C ASP A 787 -26.11 -41.16 1.63
N ASN A 788 -26.36 -42.02 0.62
CA ASN A 788 -27.61 -42.76 0.43
C ASN A 788 -28.87 -41.87 0.50
N TYR A 789 -28.83 -40.69 -0.13
CA TYR A 789 -29.93 -39.72 -0.15
C TYR A 789 -30.34 -39.21 1.25
N ALA A 790 -29.39 -39.08 2.19
CA ALA A 790 -29.65 -38.43 3.48
C ALA A 790 -29.97 -36.93 3.33
N GLU A 791 -30.92 -36.44 4.12
CA GLU A 791 -31.31 -35.03 4.16
C GLU A 791 -30.17 -34.17 4.71
N ASP A 792 -29.80 -33.13 3.97
CA ASP A 792 -28.81 -32.12 4.33
C ASP A 792 -29.25 -30.78 3.75
N ASP A 793 -29.40 -29.77 4.61
CA ASP A 793 -29.95 -28.46 4.24
C ASP A 793 -29.05 -27.74 3.21
N PHE A 794 -27.73 -27.86 3.35
CA PHE A 794 -26.77 -27.21 2.46
C PHE A 794 -26.70 -27.92 1.11
N LEU A 795 -26.73 -29.25 1.09
CA LEU A 795 -26.83 -30.05 -0.14
C LEU A 795 -28.14 -29.76 -0.89
N THR A 796 -29.26 -29.60 -0.16
CA THR A 796 -30.56 -29.22 -0.74
C THR A 796 -30.49 -27.83 -1.37
N TYR A 797 -29.86 -26.86 -0.72
CA TYR A 797 -29.63 -25.54 -1.28
C TYR A 797 -28.73 -25.58 -2.54
N LEU A 798 -27.58 -26.26 -2.48
CA LEU A 798 -26.64 -26.34 -3.59
C LEU A 798 -27.28 -26.99 -4.82
N THR A 799 -27.95 -28.13 -4.61
CA THR A 799 -28.60 -28.86 -5.68
C THR A 799 -29.79 -28.10 -6.27
N PHE A 800 -30.52 -27.33 -5.46
CA PHE A 800 -31.58 -26.46 -5.96
C PHE A 800 -31.03 -25.26 -6.74
N SER A 801 -29.92 -24.67 -6.29
CA SER A 801 -29.26 -23.57 -7.01
C SER A 801 -28.75 -24.05 -8.38
N LEU A 802 -28.10 -25.22 -8.44
CA LEU A 802 -27.70 -25.85 -9.71
C LEU A 802 -28.90 -26.19 -10.60
N PHE A 803 -30.02 -26.61 -10.01
CA PHE A 803 -31.27 -26.84 -10.73
C PHE A 803 -31.81 -25.56 -11.38
N GLN A 804 -31.70 -24.41 -10.72
CA GLN A 804 -32.14 -23.14 -11.31
C GLN A 804 -31.37 -22.78 -12.58
N GLU A 805 -30.08 -23.10 -12.61
CA GLU A 805 -29.13 -22.93 -13.72
C GLU A 805 -29.12 -24.12 -14.72
N GLU A 806 -30.09 -25.02 -14.65
CA GLU A 806 -30.26 -26.17 -15.57
C GLU A 806 -29.23 -27.32 -15.44
N TYR A 807 -28.43 -27.34 -14.37
CA TYR A 807 -27.49 -28.43 -14.04
C TYR A 807 -28.14 -29.48 -13.12
N TYR A 808 -28.71 -30.55 -13.69
CA TYR A 808 -29.33 -31.62 -12.91
C TYR A 808 -29.27 -33.00 -13.60
N ASP A 809 -29.19 -34.07 -12.81
CA ASP A 809 -29.42 -35.46 -13.25
C ASP A 809 -30.60 -36.09 -12.49
N LYS A 810 -30.88 -37.35 -12.80
CA LYS A 810 -31.93 -38.12 -12.12
C LYS A 810 -31.70 -38.24 -10.62
N ALA A 811 -30.45 -38.27 -10.14
CA ALA A 811 -30.14 -38.38 -8.72
C ALA A 811 -30.47 -37.07 -7.99
N VAL A 812 -30.03 -35.93 -8.53
CA VAL A 812 -30.30 -34.58 -8.02
C VAL A 812 -31.80 -34.28 -8.01
N LEU A 813 -32.51 -34.55 -9.11
CA LEU A 813 -33.95 -34.32 -9.18
C LEU A 813 -34.74 -35.22 -8.20
N THR A 814 -34.31 -36.48 -8.00
CA THR A 814 -34.93 -37.38 -7.01
C THR A 814 -34.71 -36.85 -5.59
N TYR A 815 -33.50 -36.35 -5.29
CA TYR A 815 -33.18 -35.75 -4.00
C TYR A 815 -34.06 -34.51 -3.71
N LEU A 816 -34.11 -33.57 -4.65
CA LEU A 816 -34.95 -32.37 -4.54
C LEU A 816 -36.44 -32.72 -4.43
N ALA A 817 -36.93 -33.69 -5.20
CA ALA A 817 -38.32 -34.13 -5.15
C ALA A 817 -38.75 -34.71 -3.79
N ASN A 818 -37.79 -35.20 -2.98
CA ASN A 818 -38.04 -35.70 -1.64
C ASN A 818 -37.92 -34.60 -0.57
N TYR A 819 -36.90 -33.74 -0.64
CA TYR A 819 -36.54 -32.86 0.49
C TYR A 819 -36.81 -31.36 0.25
N TYR A 820 -36.70 -30.85 -0.98
CA TYR A 820 -36.78 -29.40 -1.23
C TYR A 820 -38.14 -28.80 -0.88
N CYS A 821 -38.20 -27.88 0.08
CA CYS A 821 -39.39 -27.13 0.48
C CYS A 821 -39.13 -25.63 0.30
N GLY A 822 -39.94 -24.94 -0.50
CA GLY A 822 -39.70 -23.53 -0.82
C GLY A 822 -40.91 -22.84 -1.45
N PRO A 823 -40.71 -21.81 -2.29
CA PRO A 823 -41.79 -21.11 -2.99
C PRO A 823 -42.63 -22.06 -3.85
N THR A 824 -43.95 -21.85 -3.89
CA THR A 824 -44.86 -22.70 -4.67
C THR A 824 -44.50 -22.72 -6.15
N LYS A 825 -44.06 -21.58 -6.69
CA LYS A 825 -43.61 -21.44 -8.08
C LYS A 825 -42.42 -22.34 -8.40
N ASP A 826 -41.45 -22.43 -7.48
CA ASP A 826 -40.22 -23.19 -7.68
C ASP A 826 -40.45 -24.69 -7.54
N MET A 827 -41.24 -25.10 -6.53
CA MET A 827 -41.66 -26.49 -6.39
C MET A 827 -42.44 -26.97 -7.62
N LYS A 828 -43.26 -26.11 -8.25
CA LYS A 828 -43.93 -26.42 -9.52
C LYS A 828 -42.97 -26.60 -10.69
N ARG A 829 -41.95 -25.75 -10.80
CA ARG A 829 -40.90 -25.90 -11.81
C ARG A 829 -40.20 -27.24 -11.64
N LEU A 830 -39.80 -27.56 -10.41
CA LEU A 830 -39.19 -28.84 -10.06
C LEU A 830 -40.10 -30.03 -10.40
N TRP A 831 -41.40 -29.93 -10.10
CA TRP A 831 -42.37 -30.99 -10.40
C TRP A 831 -42.49 -31.28 -11.90
N ARG A 832 -42.54 -30.25 -12.74
CA ARG A 832 -42.61 -30.42 -14.21
C ARG A 832 -41.37 -31.14 -14.74
N VAL A 833 -40.18 -30.67 -14.36
CA VAL A 833 -38.91 -31.27 -14.81
C VAL A 833 -38.75 -32.70 -14.28
N ALA A 834 -39.12 -32.94 -13.01
CA ALA A 834 -39.06 -34.29 -12.43
C ALA A 834 -39.99 -35.28 -13.17
N ARG A 835 -41.15 -34.83 -13.65
CA ARG A 835 -42.05 -35.66 -14.48
C ARG A 835 -41.46 -35.98 -15.86
N GLU A 836 -40.81 -35.02 -16.51
CA GLU A 836 -40.13 -35.24 -17.79
C GLU A 836 -39.03 -36.32 -17.68
N TYR A 837 -38.39 -36.42 -16.52
CA TYR A 837 -37.34 -37.42 -16.22
C TYR A 837 -37.87 -38.73 -15.60
N GLU A 838 -39.19 -38.93 -15.56
CA GLU A 838 -39.87 -40.10 -15.01
C GLU A 838 -39.46 -40.39 -13.54
N ILE A 839 -39.44 -39.35 -12.71
CA ILE A 839 -39.14 -39.42 -11.28
C ILE A 839 -40.46 -39.46 -10.48
N GLN A 840 -40.46 -40.12 -9.32
CA GLN A 840 -41.62 -40.14 -8.44
C GLN A 840 -41.87 -38.77 -7.81
N THR A 841 -42.97 -38.13 -8.20
CA THR A 841 -43.31 -36.75 -7.80
C THR A 841 -44.42 -36.65 -6.75
N PHE A 842 -44.93 -37.79 -6.25
CA PHE A 842 -46.08 -37.85 -5.35
C PHE A 842 -45.92 -36.97 -4.08
N GLN A 843 -44.78 -37.05 -3.39
CA GLN A 843 -44.52 -36.24 -2.19
C GLN A 843 -44.35 -34.76 -2.51
N LEU A 844 -43.76 -34.43 -3.65
CA LEU A 844 -43.63 -33.05 -4.13
C LEU A 844 -45.00 -32.46 -4.47
N ALA A 845 -45.86 -33.22 -5.17
CA ALA A 845 -47.22 -32.83 -5.47
C ALA A 845 -48.05 -32.61 -4.19
N GLU A 846 -47.89 -33.47 -3.18
CA GLU A 846 -48.53 -33.30 -1.86
C GLU A 846 -48.16 -31.97 -1.19
N ARG A 847 -46.86 -31.63 -1.20
CA ARG A 847 -46.33 -30.38 -0.62
C ARG A 847 -46.85 -29.14 -1.35
N ILE A 848 -46.83 -29.17 -2.69
CA ILE A 848 -47.36 -28.08 -3.53
C ILE A 848 -48.84 -27.84 -3.23
N LEU A 849 -49.66 -28.89 -3.26
CA LEU A 849 -51.11 -28.77 -3.02
C LEU A 849 -51.41 -28.31 -1.60
N THR A 850 -50.67 -28.81 -0.61
CA THR A 850 -50.76 -28.39 0.80
C THR A 850 -50.50 -26.89 0.93
N GLN A 851 -49.45 -26.38 0.28
CA GLN A 851 -49.06 -24.99 0.33
C GLN A 851 -50.07 -24.08 -0.39
N MET A 852 -50.50 -24.47 -1.60
CA MET A 852 -51.50 -23.73 -2.39
C MET A 852 -52.87 -23.64 -1.70
N LEU A 853 -53.32 -24.72 -1.06
CA LEU A 853 -54.55 -24.70 -0.26
C LEU A 853 -54.40 -23.83 0.99
N PHE A 854 -53.22 -23.83 1.60
CA PHE A 854 -52.98 -23.03 2.78
C PHE A 854 -52.94 -21.53 2.48
N SER A 855 -52.28 -21.13 1.38
CA SER A 855 -52.20 -19.75 0.90
C SER A 855 -53.45 -19.29 0.12
N GLU A 856 -54.35 -20.22 -0.23
CA GLU A 856 -55.53 -19.99 -1.07
C GLU A 856 -55.19 -19.45 -2.48
N GLN A 857 -53.95 -19.61 -2.93
CA GLN A 857 -53.48 -19.20 -4.25
C GLN A 857 -53.38 -20.41 -5.20
N MET A 858 -54.52 -20.74 -5.82
CA MET A 858 -54.63 -21.85 -6.78
C MET A 858 -54.43 -21.39 -8.23
N PHE A 859 -53.35 -21.85 -8.87
CA PHE A 859 -53.06 -21.59 -10.29
C PHE A 859 -52.30 -22.76 -10.95
N GLY A 860 -52.77 -23.32 -12.06
CA GLY A 860 -52.08 -24.40 -12.78
C GLY A 860 -51.92 -25.69 -11.95
N GLU A 861 -52.91 -26.00 -11.12
CA GLU A 861 -52.87 -27.08 -10.14
C GLU A 861 -53.49 -28.40 -10.60
N ALA A 862 -54.31 -28.39 -11.65
CA ALA A 862 -55.09 -29.57 -12.08
C ALA A 862 -54.20 -30.77 -12.38
N GLU A 863 -53.16 -30.60 -13.20
CA GLU A 863 -52.23 -31.68 -13.56
C GLU A 863 -51.43 -32.20 -12.35
N ILE A 864 -51.12 -31.32 -11.38
CA ILE A 864 -50.42 -31.66 -10.14
C ILE A 864 -51.33 -32.47 -9.23
N PHE A 865 -52.60 -32.10 -9.17
CA PHE A 865 -53.61 -32.87 -8.45
C PHE A 865 -53.83 -34.25 -9.07
N LEU A 866 -53.88 -34.36 -10.40
CA LEU A 866 -54.01 -35.66 -11.08
C LEU A 866 -52.84 -36.59 -10.73
N ASP A 867 -51.61 -36.09 -10.81
CA ASP A 867 -50.41 -36.84 -10.43
C ASP A 867 -50.43 -37.28 -8.95
N TYR A 868 -50.88 -36.40 -8.05
CA TYR A 868 -51.09 -36.73 -6.65
C TYR A 868 -52.20 -37.78 -6.44
N TYR A 869 -53.32 -37.65 -7.14
CA TYR A 869 -54.51 -38.49 -6.98
C TYR A 869 -54.25 -39.94 -7.40
N TYR A 870 -53.55 -40.17 -8.51
CA TYR A 870 -53.22 -41.53 -8.97
C TYR A 870 -52.18 -42.26 -8.11
N GLY A 871 -51.53 -41.56 -7.17
CA GLY A 871 -50.64 -42.15 -6.17
C GLY A 871 -51.38 -42.76 -4.98
N LYS A 872 -51.08 -42.27 -3.76
CA LYS A 872 -51.74 -42.66 -2.50
C LYS A 872 -52.25 -41.42 -1.74
N PRO A 873 -53.26 -40.72 -2.26
CA PRO A 873 -53.65 -39.41 -1.74
C PRO A 873 -54.14 -39.48 -0.29
N TYR A 874 -53.69 -38.54 0.54
CA TYR A 874 -54.19 -38.33 1.88
C TYR A 874 -55.63 -37.81 1.81
N TYR A 875 -56.55 -38.53 2.45
CA TYR A 875 -58.00 -38.29 2.37
C TYR A 875 -58.39 -36.82 2.55
N ARG A 876 -57.84 -36.12 3.57
CA ARG A 876 -58.20 -34.73 3.83
C ARG A 876 -57.64 -33.76 2.80
N LEU A 877 -56.42 -33.98 2.30
CA LEU A 877 -55.84 -33.08 1.30
C LEU A 877 -56.60 -33.21 -0.03
N LYS A 878 -56.92 -34.45 -0.43
CA LYS A 878 -57.75 -34.74 -1.59
C LYS A 878 -59.09 -33.99 -1.52
N TRP A 879 -59.83 -34.16 -0.43
CA TRP A 879 -61.13 -33.51 -0.27
C TRP A 879 -61.01 -32.00 -0.11
N ALA A 880 -60.02 -31.48 0.60
CA ALA A 880 -59.79 -30.05 0.70
C ALA A 880 -59.58 -29.41 -0.68
N TYR A 881 -58.82 -30.07 -1.56
CA TYR A 881 -58.66 -29.63 -2.95
C TYR A 881 -59.99 -29.65 -3.71
N LEU A 882 -60.66 -30.80 -3.74
CA LEU A 882 -61.90 -30.98 -4.52
C LEU A 882 -62.99 -30.00 -4.09
N VAL A 883 -63.18 -29.83 -2.78
CA VAL A 883 -64.16 -28.90 -2.22
C VAL A 883 -63.77 -27.45 -2.54
N TYR A 884 -62.49 -27.08 -2.41
CA TYR A 884 -62.02 -25.72 -2.72
C TYR A 884 -62.24 -25.36 -4.20
N VAL A 885 -61.86 -26.24 -5.13
CA VAL A 885 -62.04 -25.99 -6.57
C VAL A 885 -63.52 -25.96 -6.95
N CYS A 886 -64.35 -26.87 -6.41
CA CYS A 886 -65.81 -26.84 -6.62
C CYS A 886 -66.44 -25.56 -6.11
N ARG A 887 -66.01 -25.09 -4.94
CA ARG A 887 -66.46 -23.82 -4.36
C ARG A 887 -66.11 -22.65 -5.27
N GLU A 888 -64.88 -22.55 -5.74
CA GLU A 888 -64.45 -21.47 -6.65
C GLU A 888 -65.21 -21.51 -7.99
N TYR A 889 -65.50 -22.72 -8.52
CA TYR A 889 -66.32 -22.91 -9.71
C TYR A 889 -67.75 -22.40 -9.52
N VAL A 890 -68.40 -22.75 -8.40
CA VAL A 890 -69.78 -22.34 -8.09
C VAL A 890 -69.88 -20.85 -7.73
N THR A 891 -68.98 -20.34 -6.88
CA THR A 891 -69.12 -18.99 -6.29
C THR A 891 -68.44 -17.89 -7.09
N LYS A 892 -67.32 -18.21 -7.77
CA LYS A 892 -66.51 -17.26 -8.55
C LYS A 892 -66.49 -17.55 -10.05
N GLN A 893 -67.22 -18.56 -10.51
CA GLN A 893 -67.29 -18.97 -11.93
C GLN A 893 -65.91 -19.28 -12.53
N ARG A 894 -64.98 -19.77 -11.70
CA ARG A 894 -63.66 -20.23 -12.16
C ARG A 894 -63.82 -21.51 -12.97
N GLU A 895 -63.18 -21.63 -14.13
CA GLU A 895 -63.19 -22.88 -14.90
C GLU A 895 -62.59 -24.05 -14.12
N ILE A 896 -63.12 -25.25 -14.34
CA ILE A 896 -62.67 -26.50 -13.73
C ILE A 896 -62.31 -27.50 -14.84
N ALA A 897 -61.24 -28.26 -14.64
CA ALA A 897 -60.78 -29.26 -15.61
C ALA A 897 -61.72 -30.48 -15.64
N ASP A 898 -61.97 -31.03 -16.83
CA ASP A 898 -62.88 -32.16 -17.05
C ASP A 898 -62.49 -33.39 -16.22
N GLU A 899 -61.18 -33.65 -16.09
CA GLU A 899 -60.65 -34.78 -15.33
C GLU A 899 -60.97 -34.67 -13.82
N VAL A 900 -61.08 -33.45 -13.29
CA VAL A 900 -61.48 -33.24 -11.89
C VAL A 900 -62.96 -33.59 -11.69
N MET A 901 -63.81 -33.30 -12.69
CA MET A 901 -65.23 -33.69 -12.67
C MET A 901 -65.41 -35.20 -12.80
N GLU A 902 -64.60 -35.87 -13.60
CA GLU A 902 -64.55 -37.33 -13.67
C GLU A 902 -64.16 -37.95 -12.32
N ILE A 903 -63.13 -37.39 -11.65
CA ILE A 903 -62.71 -37.83 -10.31
C ILE A 903 -63.84 -37.69 -9.28
N LEU A 904 -64.58 -36.58 -9.30
CA LEU A 904 -65.73 -36.38 -8.40
C LEU A 904 -66.81 -37.46 -8.62
N CYS A 905 -67.10 -37.78 -9.89
CA CYS A 905 -68.03 -38.85 -10.23
C CYS A 905 -67.52 -40.20 -9.71
N MET A 906 -66.24 -40.52 -9.92
CA MET A 906 -65.63 -41.77 -9.43
C MET A 906 -65.69 -41.87 -7.90
N GLU A 907 -65.34 -40.81 -7.18
CA GLU A 907 -65.35 -40.78 -5.71
C GLU A 907 -66.76 -40.96 -5.14
N TYR A 908 -67.80 -40.40 -5.79
CA TYR A 908 -69.18 -40.67 -5.40
C TYR A 908 -69.55 -42.15 -5.54
N HIS A 909 -69.14 -42.82 -6.63
CA HIS A 909 -69.39 -44.25 -6.78
C HIS A 909 -68.70 -45.08 -5.69
N HIS A 910 -67.56 -44.63 -5.19
CA HIS A 910 -66.83 -45.30 -4.10
C HIS A 910 -67.41 -45.04 -2.70
N GLN A 911 -67.85 -43.81 -2.39
CA GLN A 911 -68.23 -43.40 -1.02
C GLN A 911 -69.73 -43.13 -0.84
N SER A 912 -70.53 -43.19 -1.92
CA SER A 912 -71.98 -42.95 -1.99
C SER A 912 -72.48 -41.58 -1.49
N THR A 913 -71.57 -40.71 -1.03
CA THR A 913 -71.86 -39.34 -0.58
C THR A 913 -70.65 -38.46 -0.85
N ILE A 914 -70.88 -37.23 -1.31
CA ILE A 914 -69.86 -36.20 -1.51
C ILE A 914 -70.34 -34.87 -0.88
N PRO A 915 -69.44 -33.95 -0.50
CA PRO A 915 -69.81 -32.66 0.09
C PRO A 915 -70.77 -31.85 -0.80
N GLU A 916 -71.67 -31.07 -0.18
CA GLU A 916 -72.75 -30.33 -0.86
C GLU A 916 -72.27 -29.48 -2.03
N VAL A 917 -71.17 -28.74 -1.85
CA VAL A 917 -70.60 -27.88 -2.91
C VAL A 917 -70.11 -28.66 -4.13
N CYS A 918 -69.64 -29.89 -3.92
CA CYS A 918 -69.24 -30.78 -5.01
C CYS A 918 -70.47 -31.28 -5.76
N GLN A 919 -71.58 -31.58 -5.07
CA GLN A 919 -72.85 -31.92 -5.73
C GLN A 919 -73.35 -30.76 -6.61
N ILE A 920 -73.32 -29.54 -6.08
CA ILE A 920 -73.72 -28.32 -6.81
C ILE A 920 -72.83 -28.13 -8.05
N ALA A 921 -71.51 -28.27 -7.91
CA ALA A 921 -70.56 -28.11 -9.02
C ALA A 921 -70.79 -29.16 -10.13
N VAL A 922 -70.98 -30.44 -9.77
CA VAL A 922 -71.28 -31.51 -10.72
C VAL A 922 -72.58 -31.21 -11.47
N LEU A 923 -73.62 -30.76 -10.76
CA LEU A 923 -74.88 -30.36 -11.39
C LEU A 923 -74.75 -29.12 -12.27
N GLN A 924 -73.88 -28.18 -11.93
CA GLN A 924 -73.67 -26.99 -12.76
C GLN A 924 -72.89 -27.34 -14.03
N TYR A 925 -71.88 -28.21 -13.92
CA TYR A 925 -71.07 -28.66 -15.06
C TYR A 925 -71.90 -29.46 -16.07
N TYR A 926 -72.62 -30.49 -15.61
CA TYR A 926 -73.45 -31.28 -16.51
C TYR A 926 -74.69 -30.54 -17.02
N ALA A 927 -75.04 -29.37 -16.49
CA ALA A 927 -76.16 -28.60 -17.05
C ALA A 927 -75.90 -28.15 -18.50
N ASP A 928 -74.63 -27.92 -18.84
CA ASP A 928 -74.16 -27.51 -20.18
C ASP A 928 -73.39 -28.62 -20.93
N HIS A 929 -73.19 -29.81 -20.33
CA HIS A 929 -72.44 -30.94 -20.92
C HIS A 929 -73.31 -32.20 -21.09
N ALA A 930 -72.96 -33.08 -22.01
CA ALA A 930 -73.66 -34.36 -22.16
C ALA A 930 -73.28 -35.36 -21.06
N TRP A 931 -74.26 -36.17 -20.60
CA TRP A 931 -74.05 -37.21 -19.58
C TRP A 931 -74.60 -38.57 -20.05
N GLY A 932 -74.03 -39.66 -19.54
CA GLY A 932 -74.45 -41.04 -19.82
C GLY A 932 -75.36 -41.65 -18.74
N ASP A 933 -75.76 -42.91 -18.93
CA ASP A 933 -76.68 -43.64 -18.03
C ASP A 933 -76.15 -43.79 -16.59
N VAL A 934 -74.83 -43.86 -16.43
CA VAL A 934 -74.17 -44.00 -15.11
C VAL A 934 -74.30 -42.71 -14.29
N GLN A 935 -74.10 -41.56 -14.95
CA GLN A 935 -74.24 -40.25 -14.32
C GLN A 935 -75.71 -39.87 -14.11
N GLU A 936 -76.63 -40.39 -14.92
CA GLU A 936 -78.05 -40.05 -14.87
C GLU A 936 -78.66 -40.25 -13.47
N ASN A 937 -78.41 -41.40 -12.84
CA ASN A 937 -78.91 -41.70 -11.49
C ASN A 937 -78.26 -40.81 -10.41
N MET A 938 -76.97 -40.48 -10.58
CA MET A 938 -76.25 -39.59 -9.66
C MET A 938 -76.81 -38.18 -9.70
N LEU A 939 -76.99 -37.61 -10.90
CA LEU A 939 -77.50 -36.26 -11.11
C LEU A 939 -78.92 -36.11 -10.55
N LEU A 940 -79.80 -37.10 -10.78
CA LEU A 940 -81.14 -37.10 -10.20
C LEU A 940 -81.12 -37.17 -8.66
N THR A 941 -80.18 -37.95 -8.09
CA THR A 941 -80.02 -38.04 -6.63
C THR A 941 -79.57 -36.71 -6.03
N PHE A 942 -78.55 -36.05 -6.61
CA PHE A 942 -78.10 -34.74 -6.16
C PHE A 942 -79.18 -33.66 -6.30
N LEU A 943 -79.93 -33.66 -7.40
CA LEU A 943 -81.06 -32.74 -7.58
C LEU A 943 -82.13 -32.93 -6.49
N ARG A 944 -82.46 -34.17 -6.12
CA ARG A 944 -83.39 -34.47 -5.02
C ARG A 944 -82.85 -33.99 -3.68
N GLU A 945 -81.63 -34.35 -3.32
CA GLU A 945 -81.01 -34.00 -2.04
C GLU A 945 -80.93 -32.47 -1.83
N LEU A 946 -80.47 -31.73 -2.84
CA LEU A 946 -80.36 -30.28 -2.77
C LEU A 946 -81.74 -29.60 -2.77
N SER A 947 -82.70 -30.10 -3.55
CA SER A 947 -84.07 -29.56 -3.57
C SER A 947 -84.79 -29.73 -2.23
N ILE A 948 -84.60 -30.88 -1.54
CA ILE A 948 -85.13 -31.11 -0.18
C ILE A 948 -84.57 -30.07 0.80
N ARG A 949 -83.31 -29.69 0.64
CA ARG A 949 -82.64 -28.66 1.46
C ARG A 949 -82.96 -27.23 1.03
N GLN A 950 -83.86 -27.03 0.06
CA GLN A 950 -84.20 -25.74 -0.54
C GLN A 950 -83.02 -25.03 -1.23
N ILE A 951 -81.98 -25.78 -1.61
CA ILE A 951 -80.82 -25.27 -2.34
C ILE A 951 -81.07 -25.47 -3.84
N CYS A 952 -81.59 -24.44 -4.50
CA CYS A 952 -81.95 -24.48 -5.91
C CYS A 952 -81.25 -23.38 -6.71
N PHE A 953 -80.67 -23.73 -7.85
CA PHE A 953 -79.99 -22.79 -8.75
C PHE A 953 -80.67 -22.71 -10.12
N PRO A 954 -80.53 -21.59 -10.86
CA PRO A 954 -81.14 -21.45 -12.19
C PRO A 954 -80.73 -22.52 -13.21
N PHE A 955 -79.48 -23.00 -13.16
CA PHE A 955 -79.00 -24.05 -14.07
C PHE A 955 -79.70 -25.40 -13.86
N PHE A 956 -80.36 -25.63 -12.71
CA PHE A 956 -81.21 -26.81 -12.52
C PHE A 956 -82.30 -26.88 -13.59
N LEU A 957 -82.77 -25.74 -14.09
CA LEU A 957 -83.83 -25.66 -15.07
C LEU A 957 -83.43 -26.18 -16.47
N GLN A 958 -82.15 -26.49 -16.72
CA GLN A 958 -81.66 -27.08 -17.98
C GLN A 958 -81.81 -28.62 -18.04
N TYR A 959 -82.08 -29.28 -16.90
CA TYR A 959 -82.24 -30.73 -16.82
C TYR A 959 -83.58 -31.26 -17.38
N ARG A 960 -83.67 -32.59 -17.54
CA ARG A 960 -84.82 -33.27 -18.18
C ARG A 960 -86.15 -32.88 -17.56
N LYS A 961 -87.16 -32.68 -18.43
CA LYS A 961 -88.52 -32.24 -18.06
C LYS A 961 -89.15 -33.08 -16.95
N ASP A 962 -88.98 -34.40 -16.98
CA ASP A 962 -89.61 -35.30 -16.02
C ASP A 962 -89.05 -35.14 -14.60
N TRP A 963 -87.76 -34.85 -14.48
CA TRP A 963 -87.10 -34.57 -13.19
C TRP A 963 -87.55 -33.23 -12.62
N LEU A 964 -87.66 -32.21 -13.47
CA LEU A 964 -88.14 -30.89 -13.06
C LEU A 964 -89.60 -30.91 -12.59
N LYS A 965 -90.42 -31.79 -13.17
CA LYS A 965 -91.80 -32.01 -12.71
C LYS A 965 -91.83 -32.69 -11.35
N GLU A 966 -91.04 -33.75 -11.17
CA GLU A 966 -90.92 -34.46 -9.89
C GLU A 966 -90.51 -33.51 -8.75
N LEU A 967 -89.56 -32.61 -9.02
CA LEU A 967 -89.02 -31.66 -8.04
C LEU A 967 -89.81 -30.35 -7.95
N GLN A 968 -90.94 -30.22 -8.66
CA GLN A 968 -91.76 -29.00 -8.73
C GLN A 968 -90.97 -27.73 -9.15
N LEU A 969 -89.93 -27.90 -9.97
CA LEU A 969 -89.12 -26.80 -10.51
C LEU A 969 -89.55 -26.38 -11.92
N TYR A 970 -90.33 -27.22 -12.62
CA TYR A 970 -90.69 -27.02 -14.03
C TYR A 970 -91.37 -25.66 -14.32
N ASP A 971 -92.25 -25.20 -13.43
CA ASP A 971 -93.00 -23.94 -13.57
C ASP A 971 -92.27 -22.73 -12.92
N LYS A 972 -91.09 -22.95 -12.30
CA LYS A 972 -90.35 -21.90 -11.60
C LYS A 972 -89.41 -21.16 -12.55
N THR A 973 -89.39 -19.84 -12.42
CA THR A 973 -88.36 -18.96 -12.97
C THR A 973 -87.41 -18.59 -11.84
N MET A 974 -86.10 -18.74 -12.08
CA MET A 974 -85.07 -18.45 -11.08
C MET A 974 -84.10 -17.41 -11.62
N VAL A 975 -83.72 -16.48 -10.75
CA VAL A 975 -82.68 -15.48 -11.03
C VAL A 975 -81.64 -15.57 -9.94
N ALA A 976 -80.37 -15.65 -10.32
CA ALA A 976 -79.23 -15.66 -9.41
C ALA A 976 -78.46 -14.33 -9.44
N TYR A 977 -77.90 -13.97 -8.29
CA TYR A 977 -76.97 -12.87 -8.12
C TYR A 977 -75.76 -13.32 -7.30
N TYR A 978 -74.57 -12.95 -7.76
CA TYR A 978 -73.30 -13.24 -7.12
C TYR A 978 -72.81 -11.98 -6.43
N ALA A 979 -72.88 -11.95 -5.10
CA ALA A 979 -72.49 -10.79 -4.31
C ALA A 979 -70.96 -10.66 -4.24
N LYS A 980 -70.47 -9.42 -4.27
CA LYS A 980 -69.02 -9.12 -4.19
C LYS A 980 -68.53 -9.02 -2.75
N LYS A 981 -69.37 -8.60 -1.81
CA LYS A 981 -69.11 -8.56 -0.37
C LYS A 981 -70.12 -9.47 0.35
N LYS A 982 -69.77 -9.91 1.57
CA LYS A 982 -70.69 -10.60 2.50
C LYS A 982 -71.71 -9.62 3.10
N GLY A 983 -72.46 -8.93 2.24
CA GLY A 983 -73.46 -7.92 2.61
C GLY A 983 -74.90 -8.41 2.44
N LYS A 984 -75.86 -7.62 2.93
CA LYS A 984 -77.29 -7.92 2.75
C LYS A 984 -77.68 -7.63 1.30
N VAL A 985 -78.22 -8.63 0.61
CA VAL A 985 -78.73 -8.50 -0.76
C VAL A 985 -80.23 -8.31 -0.73
N THR A 986 -80.68 -7.19 -1.30
CA THR A 986 -82.10 -6.87 -1.48
C THR A 986 -82.47 -7.02 -2.95
N PHE A 987 -83.45 -7.89 -3.22
CA PHE A 987 -84.03 -8.06 -4.53
C PHE A 987 -85.21 -7.10 -4.69
N ARG A 988 -85.12 -6.19 -5.67
CA ARG A 988 -86.19 -5.26 -5.99
C ARG A 988 -86.80 -5.60 -7.33
N TYR A 989 -88.11 -5.79 -7.36
CA TYR A 989 -88.80 -6.22 -8.57
C TYR A 989 -90.15 -5.53 -8.75
N GLN A 990 -90.56 -5.41 -10.01
CA GLN A 990 -91.83 -4.87 -10.46
C GLN A 990 -92.42 -5.84 -11.48
N LEU A 991 -93.69 -6.18 -11.31
CA LEU A 991 -94.39 -7.18 -12.12
C LEU A 991 -95.36 -6.46 -13.06
N ILE A 992 -95.13 -6.60 -14.36
CA ILE A 992 -95.90 -5.94 -15.41
C ILE A 992 -96.82 -6.97 -16.03
N ARG A 993 -98.13 -6.67 -16.05
CA ARG A 993 -99.16 -7.53 -16.63
C ARG A 993 -99.76 -6.83 -17.84
N ASP A 994 -99.69 -7.44 -19.02
CA ASP A 994 -100.31 -6.93 -20.25
C ASP A 994 -100.02 -5.45 -20.58
N GLY A 995 -98.82 -4.98 -20.21
CA GLY A 995 -98.36 -3.61 -20.46
C GLY A 995 -98.78 -2.56 -19.43
N GLU A 996 -99.56 -2.90 -18.41
CA GLU A 996 -99.88 -1.99 -17.29
C GLU A 996 -98.81 -2.06 -16.19
N GLU A 997 -98.20 -0.90 -15.89
CA GLU A 997 -97.21 -0.77 -14.82
C GLU A 997 -97.92 -0.70 -13.45
N THR A 998 -97.69 -1.68 -12.60
CA THR A 998 -98.02 -1.57 -11.17
C THR A 998 -97.04 -0.58 -10.54
N GLY A 999 -97.52 0.54 -9.99
CA GLY A 999 -96.73 1.75 -9.75
C GLY A 999 -95.56 1.68 -8.74
N GLU A 1000 -95.27 0.55 -8.10
CA GLU A 1000 -94.22 0.46 -7.07
C GLU A 1000 -93.35 -0.80 -7.21
N TYR A 1001 -92.04 -0.66 -6.97
CA TYR A 1001 -91.12 -1.80 -6.85
C TYR A 1001 -91.29 -2.45 -5.49
N HIS A 1002 -91.58 -3.75 -5.46
CA HIS A 1002 -91.50 -4.56 -4.26
C HIS A 1002 -90.03 -4.83 -3.90
N SER A 1003 -89.76 -4.93 -2.60
CA SER A 1003 -88.41 -5.11 -2.05
C SER A 1003 -88.40 -6.30 -1.11
N GLU A 1004 -87.51 -7.26 -1.35
CA GLU A 1004 -87.38 -8.48 -0.55
C GLU A 1004 -85.91 -8.70 -0.20
N VAL A 1005 -85.62 -9.02 1.07
CA VAL A 1005 -84.27 -9.36 1.51
C VAL A 1005 -84.05 -10.84 1.27
N LEU A 1006 -83.00 -11.19 0.51
CA LEU A 1006 -82.69 -12.57 0.21
C LEU A 1006 -81.66 -13.13 1.19
N GLY A 1007 -81.87 -14.38 1.61
CA GLY A 1007 -80.82 -15.20 2.21
C GLY A 1007 -79.94 -15.82 1.12
N PRO A 1008 -78.63 -16.03 1.37
CA PRO A 1008 -77.78 -16.74 0.44
C PRO A 1008 -78.22 -18.20 0.32
N VAL A 1009 -78.34 -18.70 -0.91
CA VAL A 1009 -78.61 -20.12 -1.19
C VAL A 1009 -77.34 -20.95 -0.96
N TYR A 1010 -76.18 -20.40 -1.35
CA TYR A 1010 -74.87 -20.94 -1.01
C TYR A 1010 -73.85 -19.80 -1.00
N GLU A 1011 -73.15 -19.59 0.12
CA GLU A 1011 -72.16 -18.51 0.33
C GLU A 1011 -72.57 -17.11 -0.17
N ASN A 1012 -72.04 -16.66 -1.31
CA ASN A 1012 -72.29 -15.36 -1.92
C ASN A 1012 -73.33 -15.41 -3.06
N VAL A 1013 -73.95 -16.57 -3.29
CA VAL A 1013 -74.92 -16.79 -4.35
C VAL A 1013 -76.33 -16.67 -3.78
N TYR A 1014 -77.07 -15.70 -4.29
CA TYR A 1014 -78.45 -15.40 -3.90
C TYR A 1014 -79.36 -15.76 -5.06
N VAL A 1015 -80.30 -16.67 -4.83
CA VAL A 1015 -81.25 -17.09 -5.85
C VAL A 1015 -82.66 -16.73 -5.40
N LYS A 1016 -83.40 -16.04 -6.27
CA LYS A 1016 -84.84 -15.86 -6.08
C LYS A 1016 -85.58 -16.77 -7.06
N SER A 1017 -86.40 -17.66 -6.51
CA SER A 1017 -87.36 -18.47 -7.27
C SER A 1017 -88.76 -17.87 -7.21
N MET A 1018 -89.44 -17.77 -8.35
CA MET A 1018 -90.83 -17.32 -8.46
C MET A 1018 -91.54 -17.99 -9.64
N ILE A 1019 -92.86 -17.85 -9.72
CA ILE A 1019 -93.67 -18.33 -10.84
C ILE A 1019 -94.14 -17.10 -11.63
N LEU A 1020 -93.87 -17.07 -12.93
CA LEU A 1020 -94.36 -16.03 -13.84
C LEU A 1020 -95.49 -16.61 -14.70
N PHE A 1021 -96.63 -15.91 -14.73
CA PHE A 1021 -97.79 -16.24 -15.55
C PHE A 1021 -97.61 -15.73 -17.00
N GLU A 1022 -98.44 -16.22 -17.93
CA GLU A 1022 -98.36 -15.80 -19.33
C GLU A 1022 -98.77 -14.32 -19.47
N GLY A 1023 -97.97 -13.50 -20.16
CA GLY A 1023 -98.16 -12.04 -20.24
C GLY A 1023 -97.49 -11.24 -19.11
N GLU A 1024 -96.85 -11.92 -18.13
CA GLU A 1024 -96.11 -11.27 -17.05
C GLU A 1024 -94.64 -11.00 -17.43
N GLU A 1025 -94.20 -9.75 -17.24
CA GLU A 1025 -92.80 -9.35 -17.33
C GLU A 1025 -92.29 -8.89 -15.96
N LEU A 1026 -91.14 -9.42 -15.54
CA LEU A 1026 -90.48 -9.06 -14.29
C LEU A 1026 -89.34 -8.09 -14.56
N ARG A 1027 -89.48 -6.83 -14.14
CA ARG A 1027 -88.36 -5.88 -14.11
C ARG A 1027 -87.72 -5.92 -12.74
N TYR A 1028 -86.45 -6.28 -12.63
CA TYR A 1028 -85.77 -6.42 -11.34
C TYR A 1028 -84.35 -5.86 -11.35
N TYR A 1029 -83.82 -5.61 -10.15
CA TYR A 1029 -82.41 -5.34 -9.92
C TYR A 1029 -82.04 -5.78 -8.49
N PHE A 1030 -80.76 -6.07 -8.27
CA PHE A 1030 -80.21 -6.40 -6.97
C PHE A 1030 -79.54 -5.18 -6.35
N VAL A 1031 -79.70 -5.01 -5.05
CA VAL A 1031 -79.01 -4.02 -4.24
C VAL A 1031 -78.20 -4.75 -3.17
N GLU A 1032 -76.89 -4.69 -3.27
CA GLU A 1032 -75.96 -5.21 -2.27
C GLU A 1032 -75.58 -4.06 -1.32
N SER A 1033 -75.92 -4.20 -0.04
CA SER A 1033 -75.62 -3.20 0.99
C SER A 1033 -74.46 -3.67 1.88
N GLY A 1034 -73.33 -2.96 1.82
CA GLY A 1034 -72.19 -3.12 2.72
C GLY A 1034 -72.09 -1.96 3.73
N GLU A 1035 -71.23 -2.11 4.75
CA GLU A 1035 -71.12 -1.15 5.87
C GLU A 1035 -70.86 0.32 5.47
N MET A 1036 -70.25 0.55 4.30
CA MET A 1036 -69.93 1.90 3.79
C MET A 1036 -70.37 2.19 2.35
N SER A 1037 -71.00 1.24 1.63
CA SER A 1037 -71.30 1.38 0.20
C SER A 1037 -72.46 0.50 -0.26
N GLU A 1038 -73.37 1.04 -1.09
CA GLU A 1038 -74.38 0.26 -1.82
C GLU A 1038 -73.94 0.00 -3.26
N ILE A 1039 -73.96 -1.26 -3.70
CA ILE A 1039 -73.79 -1.65 -5.11
C ILE A 1039 -75.16 -1.96 -5.69
N ARG A 1040 -75.54 -1.30 -6.78
CA ARG A 1040 -76.82 -1.53 -7.48
C ARG A 1040 -76.54 -2.11 -8.85
N THR A 1041 -77.16 -3.23 -9.18
CA THR A 1041 -77.08 -3.77 -10.54
C THR A 1041 -77.95 -2.96 -11.50
N GLU A 1042 -77.66 -3.07 -12.79
CA GLU A 1042 -78.56 -2.56 -13.82
C GLU A 1042 -79.92 -3.25 -13.75
N LYS A 1043 -80.97 -2.55 -14.21
CA LYS A 1043 -82.32 -3.10 -14.26
C LYS A 1043 -82.40 -4.15 -15.36
N ALA A 1044 -82.65 -5.39 -14.99
CA ALA A 1044 -82.86 -6.50 -15.89
C ALA A 1044 -84.35 -6.80 -16.05
N VAL A 1045 -84.71 -7.41 -17.19
CA VAL A 1045 -86.07 -7.88 -17.46
C VAL A 1045 -86.03 -9.39 -17.63
N CYS A 1046 -86.78 -10.11 -16.81
CA CYS A 1046 -87.01 -11.54 -16.98
C CYS A 1046 -88.44 -11.74 -17.49
N ARG A 1047 -88.58 -12.53 -18.56
CA ARG A 1047 -89.86 -12.98 -19.09
C ARG A 1047 -89.95 -14.49 -18.92
N LYS A 1048 -91.17 -15.00 -18.88
CA LYS A 1048 -91.39 -16.45 -18.88
C LYS A 1048 -90.70 -17.08 -20.09
N VAL A 1049 -89.85 -18.08 -19.84
CA VAL A 1049 -89.20 -18.85 -20.91
C VAL A 1049 -90.24 -19.76 -21.55
N ASP A 1050 -90.51 -19.55 -22.84
CA ASP A 1050 -91.55 -20.26 -23.58
C ASP A 1050 -91.07 -21.69 -23.92
N ARG A 1051 -91.30 -22.63 -23.00
CA ARG A 1051 -91.00 -24.05 -23.19
C ARG A 1051 -92.15 -24.68 -23.97
N GLN A 1052 -91.92 -24.97 -25.26
CA GLN A 1052 -92.94 -25.41 -26.21
C GLN A 1052 -93.93 -26.44 -25.64
N LYS A 1053 -95.23 -26.13 -25.82
CA LYS A 1053 -96.46 -26.93 -25.71
C LYS A 1053 -96.50 -28.05 -24.65
N GLU A 1054 -97.24 -27.72 -23.58
CA GLU A 1054 -98.14 -28.59 -22.78
C GLU A 1054 -97.69 -29.16 -21.41
N ILE A 1055 -98.53 -28.72 -20.43
CA ILE A 1055 -99.03 -29.25 -19.15
C ILE A 1055 -98.12 -29.21 -17.90
N GLY A 1056 -98.26 -28.11 -17.14
CA GLY A 1056 -97.96 -27.93 -15.71
C GLY A 1056 -99.17 -27.31 -14.97
N LYS A 1057 -99.26 -27.45 -13.63
CA LYS A 1057 -100.40 -27.05 -12.76
C LYS A 1057 -100.84 -25.60 -12.99
N TYR A 1058 -99.87 -24.69 -13.14
CA TYR A 1058 -100.11 -23.26 -13.36
C TYR A 1058 -100.30 -22.91 -14.85
N MET A 1059 -99.94 -23.80 -15.78
CA MET A 1059 -100.22 -23.62 -17.21
C MET A 1059 -101.71 -23.86 -17.51
N ARG A 1060 -102.38 -24.79 -16.82
CA ARG A 1060 -103.85 -24.95 -16.86
C ARG A 1060 -104.55 -23.68 -16.39
N ILE A 1061 -104.07 -23.08 -15.30
CA ILE A 1061 -104.58 -21.80 -14.79
C ILE A 1061 -104.37 -20.67 -15.82
N ASN A 1062 -103.19 -20.59 -16.46
CA ASN A 1062 -102.90 -19.61 -17.52
C ASN A 1062 -103.78 -19.77 -18.77
N GLN A 1063 -104.01 -21.00 -19.20
CA GLN A 1063 -104.83 -21.30 -20.38
C GLN A 1063 -106.31 -20.99 -20.13
N LEU A 1064 -106.80 -21.23 -18.90
CA LEU A 1064 -108.17 -20.94 -18.47
C LEU A 1064 -108.40 -19.45 -18.13
N ILE A 1065 -107.38 -18.72 -17.66
CA ILE A 1065 -107.41 -17.24 -17.53
C ILE A 1065 -107.60 -16.58 -18.90
N ARG A 1066 -106.99 -17.16 -19.95
CA ARG A 1066 -107.20 -16.77 -21.36
C ARG A 1066 -108.66 -16.92 -21.83
N GLU A 1067 -109.45 -17.78 -21.18
CA GLU A 1067 -110.80 -18.19 -21.59
C GLU A 1067 -111.94 -17.60 -20.71
N GLY A 1068 -111.63 -16.88 -19.63
CA GLY A 1068 -112.57 -15.97 -18.95
C GLY A 1068 -113.58 -16.57 -17.95
N GLN A 1069 -113.38 -17.78 -17.43
CA GLN A 1069 -114.31 -18.43 -16.48
C GLN A 1069 -113.79 -18.38 -15.03
N LYS A 1070 -114.25 -17.41 -14.21
CA LYS A 1070 -113.70 -17.11 -12.87
C LYS A 1070 -114.31 -17.87 -11.67
N GLN A 1071 -115.53 -18.41 -11.77
CA GLN A 1071 -116.26 -18.95 -10.60
C GLN A 1071 -116.02 -20.43 -10.32
N GLU A 1072 -115.87 -21.29 -11.33
CA GLU A 1072 -115.51 -22.72 -11.15
C GLU A 1072 -114.05 -22.92 -10.68
N LEU A 1073 -113.24 -21.86 -10.72
CA LEU A 1073 -111.84 -21.83 -10.30
C LEU A 1073 -111.65 -21.82 -8.76
N ILE A 1074 -112.56 -21.23 -8.00
CA ILE A 1074 -112.39 -21.08 -6.54
C ILE A 1074 -112.74 -22.38 -5.81
N GLU A 1075 -113.76 -23.10 -6.29
CA GLU A 1075 -114.26 -24.32 -5.64
C GLU A 1075 -113.32 -25.52 -5.86
N ASN A 1076 -112.84 -25.73 -7.09
CA ASN A 1076 -111.89 -26.82 -7.38
C ASN A 1076 -110.48 -26.57 -6.79
N PHE A 1077 -110.06 -25.30 -6.66
CA PHE A 1077 -108.77 -24.95 -6.07
C PHE A 1077 -108.77 -25.16 -4.55
N ALA A 1078 -109.87 -24.82 -3.86
CA ALA A 1078 -110.01 -25.05 -2.43
C ALA A 1078 -110.02 -26.54 -2.05
N GLU A 1079 -110.62 -27.40 -2.90
CA GLU A 1079 -110.62 -28.86 -2.67
C GLU A 1079 -109.24 -29.50 -2.90
N GLU A 1080 -108.47 -29.06 -3.89
CA GLU A 1080 -107.11 -29.57 -4.12
C GLU A 1080 -106.07 -29.01 -3.14
N GLU A 1081 -106.23 -27.77 -2.64
CA GLU A 1081 -105.35 -27.19 -1.61
C GLU A 1081 -105.52 -27.92 -0.27
N GLN A 1082 -106.75 -28.26 0.11
CA GLN A 1082 -107.02 -29.14 1.27
C GLN A 1082 -106.40 -30.53 1.12
N MET A 1083 -106.46 -31.13 -0.08
CA MET A 1083 -105.83 -32.44 -0.34
C MET A 1083 -104.28 -32.38 -0.35
N SER A 1084 -103.71 -31.25 -0.75
CA SER A 1084 -102.25 -31.02 -0.75
C SER A 1084 -101.70 -30.80 0.65
N GLU A 1085 -102.40 -30.04 1.50
CA GLU A 1085 -102.04 -29.87 2.93
C GLU A 1085 -102.11 -31.20 3.71
N LEU A 1086 -102.99 -32.12 3.28
CA LEU A 1086 -103.10 -33.47 3.86
C LEU A 1086 -101.97 -34.42 3.46
N LEU A 1087 -101.32 -34.22 2.31
CA LEU A 1087 -100.27 -35.10 1.79
C LEU A 1087 -98.84 -34.67 2.16
N PHE A 1088 -98.63 -33.38 2.47
CA PHE A 1088 -97.35 -32.84 2.91
C PHE A 1088 -97.53 -31.99 4.18
N PRO A 1089 -97.58 -32.61 5.38
CA PRO A 1089 -97.56 -31.86 6.62
C PRO A 1089 -96.21 -31.12 6.74
N ILE A 1090 -96.30 -29.81 6.92
CA ILE A 1090 -95.18 -28.93 7.24
C ILE A 1090 -94.53 -29.42 8.55
N TYR A 1091 -93.22 -29.72 8.51
CA TYR A 1091 -92.36 -29.85 9.69
C TYR A 1091 -91.32 -28.73 9.69
#